data_AF-A0A2T2SRI2-F1
#
_entry.id   AF-A0A2T2SRI2-F1
#
_cell.length_a   1.000
_cell.length_b   1.000
_cell.length_c   1.000
_cell.angle_alpha   90.00
_cell.angle_beta   90.00
_cell.angle_gamma   90.00
#
_symmetry.space_group_name_H-M   'P 1'
#
loop_
_entity.id
_entity.type
_entity.pdbx_description
1 polymer ?
#
loop_
_entity_poly.entity_id
_entity_poly.type
_entity_poly.pdbx_seq_one_letter_code
_entity_poly.pdbx_strand_id
1 'polypeptide(L)'
;MECRLIETPVFVLLRDSASMPMKRLSLFVSLAFCLVAWCVPAMAQTTPTSPTAQMNGFSRALDVDANRVFVGESRNIHSPGRVYVYEEGTDSWTESTYLEAEDGEVGDGFGSALDASDEHLVVGAPSANAAYVFRASQDGWTQAARLTAADSTSNFGQSVVLDGDRLFVGTGGTVSMMESDTLASGAVHVFEQQNGQWQEASVLRSETVGADAGFASALHTSGDHLLATAPKHESGAIVAFRAGEDGWTETQTVTPDGLSENARFGTAIQEAGNQVLVGAPRAYDATGVAYGLSFNTEEETWSVDARFLPFEGASRHLFGAAFAYDGSDLWVGAPGASDQAGALYRYERDDGSWAGATRVTHSEAESGNGLGATLAGSPSIIAAGLPGDDHGAGTMGLYSLEQDRWTQTAPIAPSTGTPLSAMTGEERNCANGNVAQFSCEKVDMKSFLPIKDIGGERGIELNDIWGWTDPETGTEYALVGRTDGAAFVDVSDPTNPVYVGELPLTDGARVNSWRDIKVYKDHAFVVADNAGDHGMQVFDLTRLRDVNPDQMPVTFGHDAHYDKVNSVHNIVINTETAYAYAVGSSGGGETCGGGLHMINIEDPLNPTFEGCFADPSTGRSGTGYTHDAQCVVYEGPDTEYQGREICIGSNETAISVADVTNKDSTVAISTASYPDYGYVHQGWFDEEQRYFYQNDELDEAQGKVDNTRTLVWDLKDLDNPKLVNQHMLPEESIDHNLYVKGSTMYQSNYKSGLRILDISDRENPEEVAHFDTQPYDENGTGFQGSWSNYPYFDSGIIVVSSIGEGLFVLEESKQEL
;
A
#
# COMPACT_ATOMS: atom_id res chain seq x y z
N MET A 1 39.56 63.47 -9.67
CA MET A 1 39.59 62.57 -10.84
C MET A 1 38.19 61.98 -10.95
N GLU A 2 37.19 62.69 -11.48
CA GLU A 2 36.97 62.97 -12.93
C GLU A 2 37.17 61.70 -13.79
N CYS A 3 36.23 61.23 -14.62
CA CYS A 3 34.90 61.71 -14.99
C CYS A 3 34.14 60.62 -15.80
N ARG A 4 32.82 60.48 -15.53
CA ARG A 4 31.63 60.35 -16.43
C ARG A 4 31.70 59.52 -17.74
N LEU A 5 30.77 58.58 -17.98
CA LEU A 5 29.36 58.73 -18.47
C LEU A 5 29.22 59.65 -19.70
N ILE A 6 28.41 59.24 -20.71
CA ILE A 6 27.31 60.03 -21.32
C ILE A 6 26.70 59.34 -22.58
N GLU A 7 25.39 59.09 -22.47
CA GLU A 7 24.25 59.40 -23.39
C GLU A 7 24.11 58.85 -24.84
N THR A 8 22.91 58.31 -25.06
CA THR A 8 22.03 58.25 -26.26
C THR A 8 21.68 59.66 -26.83
N PRO A 9 20.78 59.92 -27.84
CA PRO A 9 19.96 59.09 -28.79
C PRO A 9 19.76 59.68 -30.24
N VAL A 10 18.79 59.11 -31.01
CA VAL A 10 17.83 59.73 -32.00
C VAL A 10 18.07 59.68 -33.53
N PHE A 11 17.17 58.93 -34.19
CA PHE A 11 16.39 59.06 -35.46
C PHE A 11 16.77 60.01 -36.63
N VAL A 12 16.44 59.55 -37.87
CA VAL A 12 15.67 60.22 -38.99
C VAL A 12 15.97 59.44 -40.31
N LEU A 13 15.04 58.63 -40.86
CA LEU A 13 13.95 58.87 -41.86
C LEU A 13 14.33 58.93 -43.36
N LEU A 14 13.63 58.07 -44.15
CA LEU A 14 13.13 58.23 -45.54
C LEU A 14 14.19 58.14 -46.69
N ARG A 15 13.96 57.56 -47.89
CA ARG A 15 12.76 57.31 -48.70
C ARG A 15 13.11 56.58 -50.02
N ASP A 16 12.10 55.90 -50.59
CA ASP A 16 11.68 55.86 -52.01
C ASP A 16 12.24 54.89 -53.09
N SER A 17 11.25 54.13 -53.62
CA SER A 17 10.86 53.91 -55.04
C SER A 17 11.54 52.76 -55.83
N ALA A 18 10.79 51.69 -56.18
CA ALA A 18 9.93 51.49 -57.38
C ALA A 18 10.70 50.77 -58.53
N SER A 19 10.19 49.91 -59.42
CA SER A 19 8.96 49.13 -59.64
C SER A 19 9.12 48.33 -60.96
N MET A 20 8.87 47.00 -60.98
CA MET A 20 8.32 46.11 -62.06
C MET A 20 8.86 46.16 -63.54
N PRO A 21 8.52 45.25 -64.52
CA PRO A 21 7.37 44.31 -64.62
C PRO A 21 7.51 42.89 -65.31
N MET A 22 6.60 41.98 -64.92
CA MET A 22 5.70 41.03 -65.66
C MET A 22 6.07 39.95 -66.73
N LYS A 23 5.34 38.79 -66.56
CA LYS A 23 4.56 37.91 -67.51
C LYS A 23 5.26 36.63 -68.05
N ARG A 24 4.72 35.37 -68.10
CA ARG A 24 3.38 34.70 -68.23
C ARG A 24 3.43 33.26 -67.61
N LEU A 25 2.43 32.73 -66.88
CA LEU A 25 1.13 32.09 -67.21
C LEU A 25 1.17 30.64 -67.74
N SER A 26 0.60 29.67 -66.98
CA SER A 26 -0.31 28.61 -67.47
C SER A 26 -1.07 27.92 -66.34
N LEU A 27 -2.35 27.61 -66.62
CA LEU A 27 -3.47 27.22 -65.76
C LEU A 27 -3.70 25.69 -65.85
N PHE A 28 -4.09 25.02 -64.76
CA PHE A 28 -5.04 23.90 -64.78
C PHE A 28 -5.88 23.91 -63.50
N VAL A 29 -7.17 23.58 -63.65
CA VAL A 29 -8.29 23.79 -62.72
C VAL A 29 -8.87 22.43 -62.27
N SER A 30 -9.53 22.41 -61.11
CA SER A 30 -10.45 21.40 -60.51
C SER A 30 -9.76 20.28 -59.72
N LEU A 31 -10.01 20.02 -58.42
CA LEU A 31 -11.27 19.85 -57.65
C LEU A 31 -10.97 20.14 -56.14
N ALA A 32 -11.64 21.10 -55.49
CA ALA A 32 -12.66 20.91 -54.44
C ALA A 32 -12.29 20.01 -53.22
N PHE A 33 -11.86 20.60 -52.09
CA PHE A 33 -12.71 20.88 -50.89
C PHE A 33 -11.93 21.70 -49.85
N CYS A 34 -12.64 22.56 -49.14
CA CYS A 34 -12.15 23.61 -48.24
C CYS A 34 -12.13 23.19 -46.76
N LEU A 35 -11.23 23.84 -45.99
CA LEU A 35 -11.35 24.32 -44.59
C LEU A 35 -11.53 23.22 -43.51
N VAL A 36 -10.85 23.25 -42.36
CA VAL A 36 -10.92 24.24 -41.27
C VAL A 36 -9.73 24.00 -40.33
N ALA A 37 -9.17 25.08 -39.77
CA ALA A 37 -8.19 25.07 -38.68
C ALA A 37 -8.83 24.63 -37.36
N TRP A 38 -8.10 23.96 -36.44
CA TRP A 38 -8.35 24.11 -35.00
C TRP A 38 -7.19 23.60 -34.13
N CYS A 39 -7.13 24.23 -32.95
CA CYS A 39 -6.31 23.92 -31.79
C CYS A 39 -6.25 22.42 -31.50
N VAL A 40 -5.08 21.94 -31.11
CA VAL A 40 -4.96 20.69 -30.37
C VAL A 40 -5.13 21.06 -28.89
N PRO A 41 -6.15 20.57 -28.17
CA PRO A 41 -6.18 20.66 -26.72
C PRO A 41 -5.13 19.67 -26.17
N ALA A 42 -4.49 20.06 -25.06
CA ALA A 42 -3.80 19.12 -24.21
C ALA A 42 -4.79 18.00 -23.85
N MET A 43 -4.43 16.75 -24.13
CA MET A 43 -5.21 15.62 -23.66
C MET A 43 -4.93 15.48 -22.17
N ALA A 44 -5.84 15.98 -21.34
CA ALA A 44 -6.14 15.36 -20.07
C ALA A 44 -6.97 14.12 -20.40
N GLN A 45 -6.35 12.95 -20.30
CA GLN A 45 -7.06 11.67 -20.36
C GLN A 45 -6.13 10.58 -19.80
N THR A 46 -6.31 10.24 -18.52
CA THR A 46 -5.89 8.95 -17.98
C THR A 46 -7.11 8.32 -17.33
N THR A 47 -8.00 7.79 -18.18
CA THR A 47 -8.72 6.59 -17.77
C THR A 47 -7.69 5.47 -17.63
N PRO A 48 -7.65 4.70 -16.53
CA PRO A 48 -6.67 3.62 -16.36
C PRO A 48 -6.78 2.65 -17.55
N THR A 49 -5.72 2.52 -18.35
CA THR A 49 -5.69 1.61 -19.51
C THR A 49 -5.18 0.21 -19.15
N SER A 50 -4.86 -0.06 -17.88
CA SER A 50 -4.31 -1.35 -17.45
C SER A 50 -5.40 -2.29 -16.91
N PRO A 51 -5.44 -3.58 -17.31
CA PRO A 51 -6.45 -4.54 -16.83
C PRO A 51 -6.26 -4.99 -15.37
N THR A 52 -5.17 -4.58 -14.72
CA THR A 52 -4.77 -5.12 -13.43
C THR A 52 -5.51 -4.44 -12.28
N ALA A 53 -6.09 -5.26 -11.40
CA ALA A 53 -6.57 -4.76 -10.11
C ALA A 53 -5.41 -4.68 -9.11
N GLN A 54 -5.71 -4.26 -7.89
CA GLN A 54 -4.77 -4.12 -6.80
C GLN A 54 -3.99 -5.43 -6.57
N MET A 55 -2.69 -5.38 -6.83
CA MET A 55 -1.79 -6.51 -6.64
C MET A 55 -0.47 -5.95 -6.10
N ASN A 56 -0.14 -6.31 -4.86
CA ASN A 56 1.01 -5.76 -4.16
C ASN A 56 2.21 -6.70 -4.24
N GLY A 57 3.40 -6.11 -4.30
CA GLY A 57 4.65 -6.86 -4.18
C GLY A 57 5.26 -7.34 -5.48
N PHE A 58 4.83 -6.82 -6.63
CA PHE A 58 5.51 -7.07 -7.90
C PHE A 58 6.95 -6.58 -7.83
N SER A 59 7.86 -7.31 -8.48
CA SER A 59 9.32 -7.08 -8.48
C SER A 59 10.03 -7.29 -7.15
N ARG A 60 9.39 -7.85 -6.13
CA ARG A 60 10.04 -8.14 -4.83
C ARG A 60 10.98 -9.35 -4.85
N ALA A 61 10.87 -10.19 -5.88
CA ALA A 61 11.92 -11.13 -6.27
C ALA A 61 12.05 -11.05 -7.80
N LEU A 62 13.29 -11.15 -8.27
CA LEU A 62 13.62 -11.14 -9.69
C LEU A 62 14.61 -12.26 -9.97
N ASP A 63 14.48 -12.88 -11.12
CA ASP A 63 15.54 -13.70 -11.69
C ASP A 63 15.56 -13.60 -13.22
N VAL A 64 16.71 -13.84 -13.83
CA VAL A 64 16.91 -13.77 -15.28
C VAL A 64 17.64 -15.02 -15.76
N ASP A 65 16.97 -15.79 -16.61
CA ASP A 65 17.57 -16.92 -17.30
C ASP A 65 17.49 -16.73 -18.81
N ALA A 66 18.66 -16.68 -19.46
CA ALA A 66 18.83 -16.35 -20.86
C ALA A 66 18.10 -15.05 -21.26
N ASN A 67 16.99 -15.17 -22.00
CA ASN A 67 16.15 -14.08 -22.50
C ASN A 67 14.80 -13.97 -21.79
N ARG A 68 14.66 -14.61 -20.62
CA ARG A 68 13.44 -14.62 -19.81
C ARG A 68 13.69 -13.92 -18.49
N VAL A 69 12.71 -13.14 -18.05
CA VAL A 69 12.73 -12.48 -16.74
C VAL A 69 11.57 -13.02 -15.91
N PHE A 70 11.87 -13.53 -14.74
CA PHE A 70 10.90 -14.02 -13.76
C PHE A 70 10.69 -12.95 -12.68
N VAL A 71 9.44 -12.63 -12.42
CA VAL A 71 9.08 -11.54 -11.51
C VAL A 71 8.08 -12.02 -10.47
N GLY A 72 8.49 -12.02 -9.21
CA GLY A 72 7.65 -12.38 -8.09
C GLY A 72 6.71 -11.25 -7.67
N GLU A 73 5.45 -11.60 -7.39
CA GLU A 73 4.41 -10.77 -6.77
C GLU A 73 3.81 -11.53 -5.58
N SER A 74 4.59 -11.58 -4.49
CA SER A 74 4.30 -12.48 -3.37
C SER A 74 3.36 -11.91 -2.30
N ARG A 75 2.91 -10.67 -2.44
CA ARG A 75 2.06 -9.97 -1.46
C ARG A 75 0.66 -9.68 -1.99
N ASN A 76 0.14 -10.61 -2.79
CA ASN A 76 -1.21 -10.49 -3.31
C ASN A 76 -2.23 -10.72 -2.17
N ILE A 77 -3.26 -9.88 -2.14
CA ILE A 77 -4.29 -9.86 -1.10
C ILE A 77 -5.64 -10.43 -1.57
N HIS A 78 -5.80 -10.66 -2.87
CA HIS A 78 -7.05 -11.14 -3.49
C HIS A 78 -6.90 -12.48 -4.22
N SER A 79 -5.65 -12.92 -4.43
CA SER A 79 -5.32 -14.22 -5.02
C SER A 79 -4.01 -14.75 -4.42
N PRO A 80 -3.63 -16.01 -4.67
CA PRO A 80 -2.32 -16.52 -4.30
C PRO A 80 -1.17 -15.68 -4.89
N GLY A 81 0.02 -15.82 -4.32
CA GLY A 81 1.23 -15.21 -4.85
C GLY A 81 1.51 -15.69 -6.28
N ARG A 82 2.15 -14.82 -7.09
CA ARG A 82 2.41 -15.09 -8.51
C ARG A 82 3.87 -14.93 -8.89
N VAL A 83 4.26 -15.64 -9.95
CA VAL A 83 5.49 -15.37 -10.70
C VAL A 83 5.15 -15.12 -12.16
N TYR A 84 5.43 -13.92 -12.64
CA TYR A 84 5.26 -13.55 -14.05
C TYR A 84 6.50 -13.92 -14.85
N VAL A 85 6.31 -14.37 -16.08
CA VAL A 85 7.38 -14.71 -17.01
C VAL A 85 7.33 -13.73 -18.19
N TYR A 86 8.34 -12.88 -18.29
CA TYR A 86 8.49 -11.95 -19.40
C TYR A 86 9.53 -12.46 -20.39
N GLU A 87 9.23 -12.31 -21.67
CA GLU A 87 10.13 -12.67 -22.77
C GLU A 87 10.39 -11.46 -23.67
N GLU A 88 11.60 -11.39 -24.22
CA GLU A 88 11.97 -10.35 -25.17
C GLU A 88 11.30 -10.60 -26.53
N GLY A 89 10.35 -9.74 -26.91
CA GLY A 89 9.75 -9.71 -28.24
C GLY A 89 10.60 -8.99 -29.27
N THR A 90 10.08 -8.77 -30.49
CA THR A 90 10.84 -8.10 -31.55
C THR A 90 11.09 -6.61 -31.30
N ASP A 91 10.16 -5.95 -30.60
CA ASP A 91 10.18 -4.50 -30.37
C ASP A 91 9.86 -4.11 -28.91
N SER A 92 9.41 -5.05 -28.09
CA SER A 92 9.07 -4.83 -26.68
C SER A 92 9.11 -6.13 -25.89
N TRP A 93 9.30 -6.02 -24.58
CA TRP A 93 9.06 -7.11 -23.64
C TRP A 93 7.58 -7.45 -23.57
N THR A 94 7.25 -8.73 -23.48
CA THR A 94 5.87 -9.21 -23.38
C THR A 94 5.73 -10.16 -22.21
N GLU A 95 4.67 -9.99 -21.42
CA GLU A 95 4.24 -10.98 -20.44
C GLU A 95 3.76 -12.24 -21.18
N SER A 96 4.48 -13.34 -21.02
CA SER A 96 4.18 -14.61 -21.70
C SER A 96 3.15 -15.44 -20.94
N THR A 97 3.26 -15.48 -19.61
CA THR A 97 2.37 -16.18 -18.68
C THR A 97 2.66 -15.71 -17.25
N TYR A 98 1.79 -16.09 -16.32
CA TYR A 98 2.11 -16.14 -14.89
C TYR A 98 1.98 -17.57 -14.36
N LEU A 99 2.59 -17.82 -13.20
CA LEU A 99 2.60 -19.09 -12.48
C LEU A 99 2.03 -18.88 -11.07
N GLU A 100 1.27 -19.86 -10.59
CA GLU A 100 0.75 -19.98 -9.23
C GLU A 100 0.99 -21.42 -8.76
N ALA A 101 1.04 -21.63 -7.44
CA ALA A 101 1.03 -22.98 -6.88
C ALA A 101 -0.33 -23.65 -7.14
N GLU A 102 -0.33 -24.96 -7.43
CA GLU A 102 -1.59 -25.72 -7.61
C GLU A 102 -2.46 -25.76 -6.34
N ASP A 103 -1.82 -25.63 -5.17
CA ASP A 103 -2.43 -25.50 -3.85
C ASP A 103 -2.25 -24.08 -3.27
N GLY A 104 -2.07 -23.09 -4.14
CA GLY A 104 -1.87 -21.71 -3.75
C GLY A 104 -3.08 -21.13 -3.03
N GLU A 105 -2.82 -20.39 -1.97
CA GLU A 105 -3.82 -19.69 -1.15
C GLU A 105 -3.43 -18.23 -1.03
N VAL A 106 -4.39 -17.35 -0.76
CA VAL A 106 -4.10 -15.93 -0.54
C VAL A 106 -3.10 -15.78 0.62
N GLY A 107 -2.08 -14.95 0.45
CA GLY A 107 -1.04 -14.75 1.46
C GLY A 107 0.01 -15.86 1.58
N ASP A 108 0.00 -16.88 0.71
CA ASP A 108 0.97 -18.00 0.70
C ASP A 108 2.45 -17.57 0.54
N GLY A 109 2.68 -16.35 0.06
CA GLY A 109 4.00 -15.79 -0.18
C GLY A 109 4.69 -16.37 -1.41
N PHE A 110 3.97 -17.08 -2.29
CA PHE A 110 4.53 -17.65 -3.52
C PHE A 110 5.17 -16.57 -4.38
N GLY A 111 6.40 -16.80 -4.85
CA GLY A 111 7.18 -15.81 -5.59
C GLY A 111 8.09 -14.94 -4.73
N SER A 112 8.27 -15.25 -3.43
CA SER A 112 9.15 -14.47 -2.54
C SER A 112 10.64 -14.72 -2.77
N ALA A 113 10.99 -15.87 -3.35
CA ALA A 113 12.36 -16.23 -3.73
C ALA A 113 12.30 -17.01 -5.04
N LEU A 114 13.24 -16.74 -5.95
CA LEU A 114 13.28 -17.32 -7.30
C LEU A 114 14.71 -17.78 -7.59
N ASP A 115 14.83 -18.91 -8.26
CA ASP A 115 16.06 -19.33 -8.91
C ASP A 115 15.74 -20.19 -10.13
N ALA A 116 16.17 -19.74 -11.30
CA ALA A 116 15.82 -20.27 -12.61
C ALA A 116 17.05 -20.83 -13.32
N SER A 117 16.78 -21.82 -14.14
CA SER A 117 17.71 -22.45 -15.06
C SER A 117 16.95 -22.84 -16.33
N ASP A 118 17.66 -23.09 -17.43
CA ASP A 118 17.11 -23.44 -18.75
C ASP A 118 15.73 -24.16 -18.72
N GLU A 119 15.61 -25.27 -17.98
CA GLU A 119 14.38 -26.07 -17.88
C GLU A 119 13.60 -25.92 -16.56
N HIS A 120 14.17 -25.33 -15.51
CA HIS A 120 13.55 -25.32 -14.17
C HIS A 120 13.47 -23.92 -13.58
N LEU A 121 12.38 -23.66 -12.85
CA LEU A 121 12.24 -22.51 -11.98
C LEU A 121 11.88 -23.01 -10.59
N VAL A 122 12.65 -22.64 -9.59
CA VAL A 122 12.30 -22.87 -8.19
C VAL A 122 11.68 -21.60 -7.62
N VAL A 123 10.55 -21.76 -6.95
CA VAL A 123 9.79 -20.67 -6.35
C VAL A 123 9.57 -20.93 -4.86
N GLY A 124 9.97 -19.97 -4.03
CA GLY A 124 9.71 -19.99 -2.59
C GLY A 124 8.33 -19.43 -2.22
N ALA A 125 7.67 -20.07 -1.24
CA ALA A 125 6.41 -19.65 -0.63
C ALA A 125 6.51 -19.73 0.91
N PRO A 126 7.24 -18.79 1.55
CA PRO A 126 7.59 -18.89 2.97
C PRO A 126 6.38 -18.88 3.91
N SER A 127 5.29 -18.19 3.58
CA SER A 127 4.08 -18.17 4.42
C SER A 127 3.33 -19.50 4.37
N ALA A 128 3.34 -20.18 3.22
CA ALA A 128 2.87 -21.57 3.08
C ALA A 128 3.89 -22.61 3.58
N ASN A 129 5.06 -22.17 4.06
CA ASN A 129 6.16 -23.03 4.53
C ASN A 129 6.54 -24.09 3.46
N ALA A 130 6.60 -23.67 2.19
CA ALA A 130 6.80 -24.54 1.03
C ALA A 130 7.73 -23.93 -0.03
N ALA A 131 8.28 -24.79 -0.89
CA ALA A 131 8.94 -24.39 -2.13
C ALA A 131 8.46 -25.26 -3.29
N TYR A 132 8.42 -24.70 -4.49
CA TYR A 132 7.83 -25.32 -5.67
C TYR A 132 8.86 -25.38 -6.79
N VAL A 133 8.85 -26.47 -7.56
CA VAL A 133 9.70 -26.62 -8.74
C VAL A 133 8.81 -26.66 -9.97
N PHE A 134 8.96 -25.70 -10.86
CA PHE A 134 8.32 -25.66 -12.16
C PHE A 134 9.28 -26.14 -13.23
N ARG A 135 8.73 -26.79 -14.26
CA ARG A 135 9.49 -27.24 -15.41
C ARG A 135 8.92 -26.65 -16.70
N ALA A 136 9.78 -26.10 -17.54
CA ALA A 136 9.41 -25.64 -18.87
C ALA A 136 9.16 -26.82 -19.82
N SER A 137 8.13 -26.73 -20.66
CA SER A 137 7.77 -27.70 -21.68
C SER A 137 7.30 -27.00 -22.96
N GLN A 138 7.03 -27.76 -24.03
CA GLN A 138 6.48 -27.19 -25.28
C GLN A 138 5.10 -26.55 -25.10
N ASP A 139 4.36 -26.98 -24.08
CA ASP A 139 3.01 -26.50 -23.78
C ASP A 139 3.00 -25.41 -22.68
N GLY A 140 4.18 -24.93 -22.25
CA GLY A 140 4.35 -23.96 -21.17
C GLY A 140 4.99 -24.55 -19.91
N TRP A 141 4.82 -23.87 -18.79
CA TRP A 141 5.36 -24.28 -17.49
C TRP A 141 4.39 -25.18 -16.73
N THR A 142 4.91 -26.21 -16.07
CA THR A 142 4.12 -27.13 -15.22
C THR A 142 4.77 -27.30 -13.85
N GLN A 143 3.97 -27.33 -12.79
CA GLN A 143 4.44 -27.66 -11.44
C GLN A 143 4.91 -29.12 -11.40
N ALA A 144 6.20 -29.32 -11.20
CA ALA A 144 6.84 -30.64 -11.16
C ALA A 144 6.99 -31.19 -9.74
N ALA A 145 7.10 -30.33 -8.73
CA ALA A 145 7.18 -30.74 -7.34
C ALA A 145 6.73 -29.64 -6.37
N ARG A 146 6.26 -30.07 -5.20
CA ARG A 146 6.07 -29.28 -3.99
C ARG A 146 6.96 -29.86 -2.89
N LEU A 147 7.73 -29.00 -2.24
CA LEU A 147 8.71 -29.35 -1.22
C LEU A 147 8.31 -28.75 0.12
N THR A 148 8.43 -29.56 1.16
CA THR A 148 8.22 -29.17 2.56
C THR A 148 9.20 -29.95 3.43
N ALA A 149 9.55 -29.39 4.58
CA ALA A 149 10.36 -30.08 5.59
C ALA A 149 9.55 -30.36 6.87
N ALA A 150 9.65 -31.58 7.39
CA ALA A 150 8.84 -32.04 8.52
C ALA A 150 9.21 -31.37 9.86
N ASP A 151 10.45 -30.92 9.99
CA ASP A 151 10.98 -30.21 11.14
C ASP A 151 10.91 -28.68 10.99
N SER A 152 10.49 -28.14 9.84
CA SER A 152 10.32 -26.69 9.64
C SER A 152 9.04 -26.18 10.30
N THR A 153 9.16 -25.12 11.11
CA THR A 153 8.02 -24.47 11.77
C THR A 153 7.60 -23.16 11.11
N SER A 154 8.46 -22.54 10.30
CA SER A 154 8.17 -21.24 9.68
C SER A 154 9.14 -20.89 8.55
N ASN A 155 8.65 -20.18 7.53
CA ASN A 155 9.45 -19.56 6.47
C ASN A 155 10.30 -20.54 5.63
N PHE A 156 9.94 -21.83 5.53
CA PHE A 156 10.57 -22.71 4.53
C PHE A 156 10.27 -22.18 3.13
N GLY A 157 11.30 -21.99 2.31
CA GLY A 157 11.19 -21.33 1.02
C GLY A 157 11.52 -19.83 1.05
N GLN A 158 12.01 -19.28 2.17
CA GLN A 158 12.48 -17.88 2.22
C GLN A 158 13.67 -17.59 1.29
N SER A 159 14.43 -18.63 0.94
CA SER A 159 15.53 -18.59 0.00
C SER A 159 15.62 -19.94 -0.70
N VAL A 160 15.92 -19.93 -2.00
CA VAL A 160 16.03 -21.13 -2.84
C VAL A 160 17.23 -20.99 -3.77
N VAL A 161 18.00 -22.07 -3.95
CA VAL A 161 19.09 -22.15 -4.93
C VAL A 161 19.14 -23.56 -5.52
N LEU A 162 19.10 -23.66 -6.84
CA LEU A 162 19.23 -24.84 -7.66
C LEU A 162 20.65 -24.91 -8.24
N ASP A 163 21.40 -25.95 -7.89
CA ASP A 163 22.72 -26.23 -8.44
C ASP A 163 22.74 -27.66 -9.01
N GLY A 164 22.55 -27.76 -10.32
CA GLY A 164 22.48 -29.04 -11.02
C GLY A 164 21.29 -29.88 -10.57
N ASP A 165 21.57 -31.02 -9.91
CA ASP A 165 20.58 -31.95 -9.38
C ASP A 165 20.32 -31.76 -7.87
N ARG A 166 20.84 -30.68 -7.28
CA ARG A 166 20.68 -30.31 -5.87
C ARG A 166 19.89 -29.02 -5.74
N LEU A 167 18.98 -29.00 -4.78
CA LEU A 167 18.19 -27.83 -4.43
C LEU A 167 18.34 -27.53 -2.95
N PHE A 168 18.74 -26.31 -2.63
CA PHE A 168 18.88 -25.78 -1.29
C PHE A 168 17.71 -24.87 -0.96
N VAL A 169 17.04 -25.12 0.17
CA VAL A 169 15.89 -24.34 0.62
C VAL A 169 16.11 -23.86 2.05
N GLY A 170 16.12 -22.55 2.26
CA GLY A 170 16.23 -21.95 3.59
C GLY A 170 14.91 -22.02 4.37
N THR A 171 15.01 -22.14 5.69
CA THR A 171 13.89 -22.02 6.63
C THR A 171 14.24 -21.12 7.81
N GLY A 172 13.24 -20.39 8.33
CA GLY A 172 13.42 -19.44 9.43
C GLY A 172 13.44 -20.10 10.80
N GLY A 173 12.78 -21.25 10.96
CA GLY A 173 12.71 -21.94 12.24
C GLY A 173 12.50 -23.44 12.08
N THR A 174 13.16 -24.23 12.95
CA THR A 174 13.01 -25.69 13.01
C THR A 174 12.75 -26.19 14.44
N VAL A 175 12.12 -27.36 14.57
CA VAL A 175 12.02 -28.11 15.83
C VAL A 175 13.19 -29.10 15.91
N SER A 176 13.96 -29.04 17.00
CA SER A 176 14.95 -30.09 17.29
C SER A 176 14.29 -31.22 18.10
N MET A 177 14.33 -32.46 17.60
CA MET A 177 13.82 -33.63 18.34
C MET A 177 14.72 -34.06 19.52
N MET A 178 15.81 -33.35 19.80
CA MET A 178 16.81 -33.79 20.79
C MET A 178 16.63 -33.21 22.20
N GLU A 179 15.85 -32.14 22.41
CA GLU A 179 15.54 -31.63 23.76
C GLU A 179 14.09 -31.12 23.86
N SER A 180 13.41 -31.46 24.95
CA SER A 180 12.09 -30.91 25.28
C SER A 180 12.25 -29.45 25.70
N ASP A 181 11.59 -28.54 24.98
CA ASP A 181 11.68 -27.06 25.05
C ASP A 181 12.92 -26.45 24.38
N THR A 182 12.81 -26.09 23.09
CA THR A 182 13.29 -24.79 22.51
C THR A 182 13.02 -24.71 20.99
N LEU A 183 12.22 -23.72 20.57
CA LEU A 183 12.37 -23.06 19.24
C LEU A 183 13.78 -22.45 19.16
N ALA A 184 14.42 -22.15 18.03
CA ALA A 184 14.23 -22.47 16.61
C ALA A 184 15.42 -21.80 15.89
N SER A 185 16.41 -22.56 15.44
CA SER A 185 17.41 -22.00 14.51
C SER A 185 16.90 -22.15 13.09
N GLY A 186 17.23 -21.18 12.24
CA GLY A 186 17.14 -21.38 10.80
C GLY A 186 17.97 -22.58 10.35
N ALA A 187 17.65 -23.13 9.19
CA ALA A 187 18.37 -24.25 8.59
C ALA A 187 18.36 -24.13 7.05
N VAL A 188 19.20 -24.92 6.39
CA VAL A 188 19.12 -25.18 4.95
C VAL A 188 18.77 -26.63 4.72
N HIS A 189 17.68 -26.88 4.03
CA HIS A 189 17.27 -28.22 3.60
C HIS A 189 17.85 -28.49 2.21
N VAL A 190 18.56 -29.61 2.07
CA VAL A 190 19.18 -30.02 0.81
C VAL A 190 18.36 -31.14 0.21
N PHE A 191 17.82 -30.91 -0.98
CA PHE A 191 17.09 -31.88 -1.77
C PHE A 191 17.93 -32.36 -2.95
N GLU A 192 17.84 -33.65 -3.25
CA GLU A 192 18.49 -34.27 -4.40
C GLU A 192 17.45 -34.96 -5.27
N GLN A 193 17.64 -34.91 -6.58
CA GLN A 193 16.75 -35.58 -7.50
C GLN A 193 17.05 -37.09 -7.60
N GLN A 194 16.12 -37.93 -7.15
CA GLN A 194 16.20 -39.39 -7.25
C GLN A 194 15.01 -39.94 -8.03
N ASN A 195 15.27 -40.60 -9.16
CA ASN A 195 14.25 -41.15 -10.07
C ASN A 195 13.21 -40.10 -10.54
N GLY A 196 13.64 -38.86 -10.77
CA GLY A 196 12.75 -37.76 -11.18
C GLY A 196 11.87 -37.20 -10.07
N GLN A 197 12.18 -37.48 -8.80
CA GLN A 197 11.52 -36.92 -7.62
C GLN A 197 12.56 -36.27 -6.72
N TRP A 198 12.22 -35.15 -6.11
CA TRP A 198 13.07 -34.49 -5.12
C TRP A 198 12.93 -35.17 -3.76
N GLN A 199 14.05 -35.54 -3.15
CA GLN A 199 14.08 -36.12 -1.81
C GLN A 199 15.04 -35.32 -0.93
N GLU A 200 14.63 -35.05 0.31
CA GLU A 200 15.50 -34.42 1.30
C GLU A 200 16.67 -35.36 1.63
N ALA A 201 17.89 -34.91 1.32
CA ALA A 201 19.13 -35.64 1.52
C ALA A 201 19.81 -35.26 2.85
N SER A 202 19.75 -33.99 3.25
CA SER A 202 20.35 -33.51 4.50
C SER A 202 19.74 -32.18 4.96
N VAL A 203 19.95 -31.85 6.24
CA VAL A 203 19.57 -30.56 6.82
C VAL A 203 20.80 -29.93 7.46
N LEU A 204 21.17 -28.74 6.98
CA LEU A 204 22.35 -27.99 7.40
C LEU A 204 21.94 -26.97 8.45
N ARG A 205 22.59 -27.05 9.61
CA ARG A 205 22.43 -26.10 10.71
C ARG A 205 23.79 -25.52 11.03
N SER A 206 23.80 -24.25 11.44
CA SER A 206 25.04 -23.65 11.87
C SER A 206 25.31 -23.90 13.34
N GLU A 207 26.58 -24.18 13.68
CA GLU A 207 27.06 -24.28 15.06
C GLU A 207 27.59 -22.94 15.59
N THR A 208 27.82 -21.96 14.69
CA THR A 208 28.50 -20.70 15.02
C THR A 208 27.57 -19.49 15.09
N VAL A 209 26.37 -19.55 14.50
CA VAL A 209 25.37 -18.48 14.61
C VAL A 209 24.15 -18.91 15.43
N GLY A 210 23.58 -17.96 16.19
CA GLY A 210 22.44 -18.20 17.07
C GLY A 210 21.08 -18.28 16.34
N ALA A 211 20.03 -18.66 17.06
CA ALA A 211 18.67 -18.83 16.54
C ALA A 211 18.10 -17.57 15.83
N ASP A 212 18.31 -16.39 16.41
CA ASP A 212 17.78 -15.12 15.88
C ASP A 212 18.67 -14.47 14.81
N ALA A 213 19.72 -15.16 14.37
CA ALA A 213 20.70 -14.66 13.41
C ALA A 213 20.13 -14.41 12.00
N GLY A 214 18.93 -14.89 11.72
CA GLY A 214 18.37 -14.91 10.36
C GLY A 214 19.18 -15.81 9.43
N PHE A 215 19.70 -16.93 9.95
CA PHE A 215 20.45 -17.90 9.17
C PHE A 215 19.62 -18.41 7.98
N ALA A 216 20.29 -18.59 6.84
CA ALA A 216 19.70 -18.99 5.56
C ALA A 216 18.69 -17.97 4.97
N SER A 217 18.79 -16.68 5.33
CA SER A 217 17.94 -15.65 4.72
C SER A 217 18.22 -15.40 3.23
N ALA A 218 19.43 -15.69 2.79
CA ALA A 218 19.82 -15.82 1.39
C ALA A 218 20.88 -16.93 1.26
N LEU A 219 20.97 -17.53 0.07
CA LEU A 219 21.85 -18.66 -0.22
C LEU A 219 22.58 -18.39 -1.54
N HIS A 220 23.77 -18.94 -1.69
CA HIS A 220 24.49 -18.97 -2.96
C HIS A 220 25.40 -20.20 -3.02
N THR A 221 25.53 -20.82 -4.19
CA THR A 221 26.47 -21.94 -4.42
C THR A 221 27.68 -21.47 -5.21
N SER A 222 28.87 -21.94 -4.83
CA SER A 222 30.12 -21.61 -5.53
C SER A 222 31.01 -22.86 -5.55
N GLY A 223 30.98 -23.59 -6.66
CA GLY A 223 31.70 -24.87 -6.79
C GLY A 223 31.18 -25.93 -5.82
N ASP A 224 32.04 -26.46 -4.95
CA ASP A 224 31.67 -27.43 -3.91
C ASP A 224 31.17 -26.78 -2.60
N HIS A 225 30.96 -25.46 -2.60
CA HIS A 225 30.52 -24.71 -1.44
C HIS A 225 29.06 -24.24 -1.55
N LEU A 226 28.40 -24.21 -0.40
CA LEU A 226 27.15 -23.49 -0.17
C LEU A 226 27.44 -22.38 0.84
N LEU A 227 27.05 -21.16 0.51
CA LEU A 227 27.16 -19.99 1.37
C LEU A 227 25.78 -19.60 1.86
N ALA A 228 25.58 -19.61 3.17
CA ALA A 228 24.33 -19.23 3.81
C ALA A 228 24.50 -17.94 4.62
N THR A 229 23.61 -16.97 4.40
CA THR A 229 23.72 -15.67 5.08
C THR A 229 23.04 -15.68 6.45
N ALA A 230 23.56 -14.85 7.36
CA ALA A 230 23.04 -14.65 8.71
C ALA A 230 23.10 -13.15 9.08
N PRO A 231 22.28 -12.28 8.44
CA PRO A 231 22.44 -10.82 8.50
C PRO A 231 22.13 -10.20 9.87
N LYS A 232 21.46 -10.93 10.77
CA LYS A 232 21.18 -10.46 12.13
C LYS A 232 22.20 -10.97 13.16
N HIS A 233 23.18 -11.79 12.76
CA HIS A 233 24.27 -12.23 13.64
C HIS A 233 25.32 -11.12 13.79
N GLU A 234 25.36 -10.46 14.96
CA GLU A 234 26.24 -9.31 15.18
C GLU A 234 26.09 -8.30 14.03
N SER A 235 27.16 -7.95 13.32
CA SER A 235 27.11 -7.06 12.14
C SER A 235 26.59 -7.70 10.84
N GLY A 236 26.35 -9.01 10.88
CA GLY A 236 25.99 -9.91 9.77
C GLY A 236 27.12 -10.86 9.42
N ALA A 237 26.80 -12.08 8.98
CA ALA A 237 27.78 -13.13 8.66
C ALA A 237 27.40 -13.98 7.44
N ILE A 238 28.41 -14.66 6.87
CA ILE A 238 28.25 -15.75 5.89
C ILE A 238 28.79 -17.04 6.51
N VAL A 239 28.00 -18.08 6.52
CA VAL A 239 28.42 -19.43 6.94
C VAL A 239 28.64 -20.27 5.69
N ALA A 240 29.87 -20.78 5.53
CA ALA A 240 30.28 -21.59 4.40
C ALA A 240 30.23 -23.08 4.75
N PHE A 241 29.41 -23.82 4.00
CA PHE A 241 29.39 -25.28 4.00
C PHE A 241 30.14 -25.81 2.79
N ARG A 242 30.80 -26.96 2.95
CA ARG A 242 31.49 -27.65 1.85
C ARG A 242 31.00 -29.09 1.74
N ALA A 243 30.77 -29.55 0.52
CA ALA A 243 30.40 -30.93 0.25
C ALA A 243 31.62 -31.86 0.37
N GLY A 244 31.49 -32.95 1.13
CA GLY A 244 32.50 -34.01 1.28
C GLY A 244 31.92 -35.42 1.09
N GLU A 245 32.75 -36.45 1.28
CA GLU A 245 32.34 -37.86 1.13
C GLU A 245 31.27 -38.28 2.14
N ASP A 246 31.28 -37.70 3.34
CA ASP A 246 30.35 -37.98 4.43
C ASP A 246 29.18 -36.97 4.51
N GLY A 247 29.02 -36.12 3.49
CA GLY A 247 27.99 -35.06 3.43
C GLY A 247 28.57 -33.65 3.57
N TRP A 248 27.72 -32.69 3.95
CA TRP A 248 28.08 -31.28 4.08
C TRP A 248 28.67 -30.97 5.46
N THR A 249 29.73 -30.17 5.48
CA THR A 249 30.36 -29.70 6.73
C THR A 249 30.43 -28.18 6.78
N GLU A 250 30.11 -27.57 7.93
CA GLU A 250 30.41 -26.16 8.17
C GLU A 250 31.94 -25.99 8.23
N THR A 251 32.48 -25.14 7.37
CA THR A 251 33.93 -24.94 7.23
C THR A 251 34.39 -23.61 7.81
N GLN A 252 33.56 -22.56 7.71
CA GLN A 252 33.94 -21.22 8.11
C GLN A 252 32.72 -20.33 8.31
N THR A 253 32.84 -19.38 9.25
CA THR A 253 31.96 -18.21 9.34
C THR A 253 32.77 -16.95 9.05
N VAL A 254 32.29 -16.14 8.11
CA VAL A 254 32.97 -14.97 7.57
C VAL A 254 32.19 -13.71 7.97
N THR A 255 32.89 -12.80 8.66
CA THR A 255 32.38 -11.48 9.05
C THR A 255 33.45 -10.43 8.77
N PRO A 256 33.16 -9.34 8.06
CA PRO A 256 34.10 -8.25 7.85
C PRO A 256 34.37 -7.46 9.14
N ASP A 257 35.63 -7.09 9.37
CA ASP A 257 36.01 -6.25 10.50
C ASP A 257 35.45 -4.82 10.37
N GLY A 258 35.08 -4.23 11.52
CA GLY A 258 34.76 -2.80 11.62
C GLY A 258 33.35 -2.40 11.17
N LEU A 259 32.46 -3.37 10.91
CA LEU A 259 31.04 -3.10 10.71
C LEU A 259 30.30 -2.92 12.05
N SER A 260 29.29 -2.05 12.06
CA SER A 260 28.37 -1.93 13.20
C SER A 260 27.42 -3.12 13.27
N GLU A 261 26.91 -3.46 14.47
CA GLU A 261 25.93 -4.54 14.69
C GLU A 261 24.65 -4.44 13.84
N ASN A 262 24.32 -3.26 13.31
CA ASN A 262 23.17 -3.10 12.42
C ASN A 262 23.53 -3.05 10.94
N ALA A 263 24.76 -3.39 10.53
CA ALA A 263 25.21 -3.29 9.15
C ALA A 263 24.49 -4.24 8.18
N ARG A 264 23.98 -5.37 8.70
CA ARG A 264 23.25 -6.41 7.95
C ARG A 264 24.09 -7.00 6.80
N PHE A 265 25.35 -7.30 7.07
CA PHE A 265 26.19 -8.04 6.12
C PHE A 265 25.56 -9.42 5.81
N GLY A 266 25.40 -9.75 4.53
CA GLY A 266 24.65 -10.92 4.09
C GLY A 266 23.20 -10.63 3.70
N THR A 267 22.81 -9.36 3.53
CA THR A 267 21.46 -9.01 3.03
C THR A 267 21.25 -9.49 1.59
N ALA A 268 22.28 -9.38 0.75
CA ALA A 268 22.31 -9.90 -0.61
C ALA A 268 23.61 -10.65 -0.83
N ILE A 269 23.57 -11.69 -1.67
CA ILE A 269 24.71 -12.51 -2.05
C ILE A 269 24.59 -12.91 -3.52
N GLN A 270 25.67 -12.83 -4.29
CA GLN A 270 25.71 -13.24 -5.70
C GLN A 270 27.15 -13.48 -6.16
N GLU A 271 27.39 -14.45 -7.02
CA GLU A 271 28.68 -14.63 -7.68
C GLU A 271 28.88 -13.69 -8.88
N ALA A 272 30.06 -13.06 -8.95
CA ALA A 272 30.48 -12.15 -10.01
C ALA A 272 31.90 -12.49 -10.49
N GLY A 273 31.98 -13.37 -11.48
CA GLY A 273 33.23 -13.88 -12.03
C GLY A 273 33.95 -14.81 -11.07
N ASN A 274 34.97 -14.34 -10.35
CA ASN A 274 35.79 -15.15 -9.42
C ASN A 274 35.58 -14.78 -7.94
N GLN A 275 34.58 -13.93 -7.67
CA GLN A 275 34.26 -13.42 -6.35
C GLN A 275 32.79 -13.67 -6.05
N VAL A 276 32.48 -13.94 -4.79
CA VAL A 276 31.12 -13.87 -4.26
C VAL A 276 30.94 -12.50 -3.62
N LEU A 277 29.97 -11.74 -4.09
CA LEU A 277 29.63 -10.44 -3.58
C LEU A 277 28.64 -10.56 -2.44
N VAL A 278 28.82 -9.73 -1.40
CA VAL A 278 27.96 -9.72 -0.23
C VAL A 278 27.65 -8.29 0.20
N GLY A 279 26.36 -8.00 0.36
CA GLY A 279 25.85 -6.68 0.70
C GLY A 279 25.71 -6.45 2.21
N ALA A 280 26.05 -5.24 2.66
CA ALA A 280 25.76 -4.72 4.00
C ALA A 280 25.11 -3.32 3.90
N PRO A 281 23.86 -3.23 3.42
CA PRO A 281 23.21 -1.96 3.06
C PRO A 281 22.99 -1.02 4.25
N ARG A 282 22.99 -1.54 5.48
CA ARG A 282 22.83 -0.71 6.69
C ARG A 282 24.16 -0.26 7.30
N ALA A 283 25.30 -0.61 6.71
CA ALA A 283 26.61 -0.13 7.15
C ALA A 283 26.74 1.39 6.97
N TYR A 284 27.56 2.03 7.82
CA TYR A 284 27.92 3.45 7.73
C TYR A 284 26.68 4.37 7.69
N ASP A 285 25.83 4.29 8.72
CA ASP A 285 24.57 5.03 8.81
C ASP A 285 23.65 4.76 7.59
N ALA A 286 23.58 3.48 7.21
CA ALA A 286 22.82 3.02 6.05
C ALA A 286 23.21 3.68 4.71
N THR A 287 24.43 4.22 4.59
CA THR A 287 25.01 4.53 3.28
C THR A 287 25.15 3.25 2.45
N GLY A 288 25.55 2.16 3.11
CA GLY A 288 25.69 0.84 2.51
C GLY A 288 27.09 0.57 1.93
N VAL A 289 27.41 -0.71 1.79
CA VAL A 289 28.68 -1.22 1.28
C VAL A 289 28.46 -2.62 0.69
N ALA A 290 29.23 -2.97 -0.33
CA ALA A 290 29.34 -4.36 -0.81
C ALA A 290 30.78 -4.85 -0.64
N TYR A 291 30.94 -6.14 -0.35
CA TYR A 291 32.24 -6.80 -0.19
C TYR A 291 32.37 -7.91 -1.24
N GLY A 292 33.59 -8.10 -1.74
CA GLY A 292 33.96 -9.29 -2.51
C GLY A 292 34.64 -10.30 -1.60
N LEU A 293 34.21 -11.55 -1.72
CA LEU A 293 34.78 -12.71 -1.05
C LEU A 293 35.39 -13.63 -2.10
N SER A 294 36.59 -14.14 -1.81
CA SER A 294 37.22 -15.18 -2.61
C SER A 294 37.69 -16.33 -1.72
N PHE A 295 37.54 -17.55 -2.26
CA PHE A 295 38.05 -18.75 -1.64
C PHE A 295 39.52 -18.97 -2.04
N ASN A 296 40.40 -19.05 -1.05
CA ASN A 296 41.79 -19.44 -1.24
C ASN A 296 41.90 -20.95 -1.19
N THR A 297 42.21 -21.58 -2.32
CA THR A 297 42.34 -23.04 -2.43
C THR A 297 43.56 -23.63 -1.72
N GLU A 298 44.61 -22.83 -1.47
CA GLU A 298 45.81 -23.29 -0.75
C GLU A 298 45.58 -23.33 0.75
N GLU A 299 44.90 -22.31 1.28
CA GLU A 299 44.61 -22.17 2.72
C GLU A 299 43.24 -22.75 3.10
N GLU A 300 42.46 -23.21 2.11
CA GLU A 300 41.08 -23.70 2.24
C GLU A 300 40.16 -22.75 3.05
N THR A 301 40.30 -21.44 2.82
CA THR A 301 39.57 -20.40 3.56
C THR A 301 39.01 -19.33 2.63
N TRP A 302 37.82 -18.84 2.97
CA TRP A 302 37.21 -17.63 2.43
C TRP A 302 37.85 -16.38 3.06
N SER A 303 38.11 -15.38 2.23
CA SER A 303 38.65 -14.10 2.66
C SER A 303 37.89 -12.95 1.99
N VAL A 304 37.74 -11.84 2.72
CA VAL A 304 37.21 -10.59 2.19
C VAL A 304 38.36 -9.84 1.51
N ASP A 305 38.30 -9.69 0.19
CA ASP A 305 39.41 -9.18 -0.62
C ASP A 305 39.05 -7.93 -1.44
N ALA A 306 37.77 -7.59 -1.54
CA ALA A 306 37.30 -6.36 -2.17
C ALA A 306 36.23 -5.63 -1.34
N ARG A 307 36.13 -4.32 -1.55
CA ARG A 307 35.12 -3.45 -0.96
C ARG A 307 34.66 -2.40 -1.97
N PHE A 308 33.36 -2.31 -2.18
CA PHE A 308 32.71 -1.37 -3.09
C PHE A 308 31.89 -0.36 -2.30
N LEU A 309 32.02 0.91 -2.67
CA LEU A 309 31.29 2.02 -2.07
C LEU A 309 30.69 2.89 -3.17
N PRO A 310 29.49 3.44 -2.97
CA PRO A 310 28.92 4.42 -3.88
C PRO A 310 29.78 5.70 -3.83
N PHE A 311 30.19 6.21 -4.99
CA PHE A 311 31.06 7.40 -5.06
C PHE A 311 30.37 8.69 -4.59
N GLU A 312 29.03 8.69 -4.53
CA GLU A 312 28.17 9.76 -4.02
C GLU A 312 27.27 9.31 -2.86
N GLY A 313 27.73 8.33 -2.08
CA GLY A 313 26.98 7.78 -0.95
C GLY A 313 26.60 8.83 0.09
N ALA A 314 25.33 8.79 0.52
CA ALA A 314 24.85 9.49 1.70
C ALA A 314 24.07 8.54 2.61
N SER A 315 23.79 9.01 3.83
CA SER A 315 23.00 8.27 4.82
C SER A 315 21.70 7.73 4.22
N ARG A 316 21.36 6.49 4.59
CA ARG A 316 20.16 5.77 4.13
C ARG A 316 20.03 5.51 2.62
N HIS A 317 21.11 5.60 1.83
CA HIS A 317 21.09 5.17 0.43
C HIS A 317 20.94 3.65 0.24
N LEU A 318 21.29 2.85 1.25
CA LEU A 318 21.16 1.39 1.25
C LEU A 318 21.94 0.71 0.11
N PHE A 319 23.12 1.21 -0.24
CA PHE A 319 23.95 0.60 -1.29
C PHE A 319 24.35 -0.85 -0.94
N GLY A 320 24.25 -1.75 -1.91
CA GLY A 320 24.47 -3.18 -1.70
C GLY A 320 23.22 -3.91 -1.21
N ALA A 321 22.03 -3.34 -1.48
CA ALA A 321 20.75 -4.00 -1.20
C ALA A 321 20.48 -5.18 -2.14
N ALA A 322 20.93 -5.09 -3.39
CA ALA A 322 20.81 -6.13 -4.41
C ALA A 322 21.97 -6.05 -5.40
N PHE A 323 22.19 -7.13 -6.15
CA PHE A 323 23.25 -7.24 -7.16
C PHE A 323 22.70 -7.81 -8.47
N ALA A 324 23.34 -7.46 -9.58
CA ALA A 324 23.26 -8.21 -10.84
C ALA A 324 24.64 -8.24 -11.52
N TYR A 325 24.90 -9.29 -12.29
CA TYR A 325 26.17 -9.47 -13.00
C TYR A 325 25.90 -9.81 -14.47
N ASP A 326 26.41 -9.00 -15.38
CA ASP A 326 26.22 -9.20 -16.83
C ASP A 326 27.33 -10.06 -17.48
N GLY A 327 28.05 -10.86 -16.69
CA GLY A 327 29.22 -11.59 -17.18
C GLY A 327 30.49 -10.75 -17.29
N SER A 328 30.40 -9.42 -17.23
CA SER A 328 31.55 -8.50 -17.22
C SER A 328 31.53 -7.52 -16.05
N ASP A 329 30.46 -6.76 -15.92
CA ASP A 329 30.29 -5.66 -14.99
C ASP A 329 29.33 -6.02 -13.87
N LEU A 330 29.56 -5.39 -12.72
CA LEU A 330 28.73 -5.53 -11.54
C LEU A 330 27.74 -4.36 -11.45
N TRP A 331 26.48 -4.69 -11.25
CA TRP A 331 25.41 -3.75 -10.95
C TRP A 331 25.03 -3.85 -9.47
N VAL A 332 24.98 -2.72 -8.78
CA VAL A 332 24.66 -2.64 -7.35
C VAL A 332 23.49 -1.70 -7.11
N GLY A 333 22.47 -2.18 -6.40
CA GLY A 333 21.30 -1.41 -6.03
C GLY A 333 21.51 -0.53 -4.80
N ALA A 334 20.93 0.67 -4.83
CA ALA A 334 20.86 1.63 -3.72
C ALA A 334 19.46 2.27 -3.67
N PRO A 335 18.43 1.53 -3.21
CA PRO A 335 17.03 1.95 -3.30
C PRO A 335 16.70 3.22 -2.49
N GLY A 336 17.51 3.58 -1.50
CA GLY A 336 17.29 4.79 -0.70
C GLY A 336 17.90 6.07 -1.29
N ALA A 337 18.62 5.97 -2.42
CA ALA A 337 19.23 7.14 -3.06
C ALA A 337 18.18 8.08 -3.68
N SER A 338 18.51 9.38 -3.79
CA SER A 338 17.68 10.41 -4.45
C SER A 338 16.24 10.45 -3.95
N ASP A 339 16.06 10.75 -2.66
CA ASP A 339 14.75 10.78 -2.00
C ASP A 339 13.97 9.47 -2.18
N GLN A 340 14.67 8.33 -2.08
CA GLN A 340 14.13 6.99 -2.26
C GLN A 340 13.58 6.71 -3.67
N ALA A 341 13.89 7.52 -4.68
CA ALA A 341 13.67 7.10 -6.06
C ALA A 341 14.54 5.88 -6.43
N GLY A 342 15.69 5.76 -5.76
CA GLY A 342 16.65 4.68 -5.93
C GLY A 342 17.67 4.97 -7.03
N ALA A 343 18.72 4.15 -7.06
CA ALA A 343 19.79 4.25 -8.04
C ALA A 343 20.49 2.90 -8.23
N LEU A 344 21.05 2.72 -9.42
CA LEU A 344 21.94 1.60 -9.73
C LEU A 344 23.36 2.12 -9.92
N TYR A 345 24.36 1.34 -9.53
CA TYR A 345 25.77 1.63 -9.75
C TYR A 345 26.39 0.50 -10.55
N ARG A 346 26.93 0.82 -11.72
CA ARG A 346 27.63 -0.13 -12.59
C ARG A 346 29.14 0.03 -12.40
N TYR A 347 29.79 -1.01 -11.92
CA TYR A 347 31.24 -1.11 -11.77
C TYR A 347 31.80 -1.89 -12.95
N GLU A 348 32.70 -1.24 -13.69
CA GLU A 348 33.27 -1.78 -14.92
C GLU A 348 34.57 -2.53 -14.64
N ARG A 349 34.75 -3.69 -15.27
CA ARG A 349 36.00 -4.48 -15.17
C ARG A 349 36.97 -4.18 -16.31
N ASP A 350 38.23 -3.90 -15.97
CA ASP A 350 39.36 -3.85 -16.91
C ASP A 350 40.54 -4.69 -16.37
N ASP A 351 41.07 -5.58 -17.22
CA ASP A 351 42.16 -6.52 -16.93
C ASP A 351 42.04 -7.26 -15.57
N GLY A 352 40.83 -7.72 -15.24
CA GLY A 352 40.55 -8.46 -13.99
C GLY A 352 40.41 -7.59 -12.74
N SER A 353 40.42 -6.27 -12.88
CA SER A 353 40.25 -5.30 -11.79
C SER A 353 39.06 -4.37 -12.05
N TRP A 354 38.45 -3.84 -10.99
CA TRP A 354 37.38 -2.85 -11.11
C TRP A 354 37.99 -1.48 -11.44
N ALA A 355 37.74 -0.98 -12.65
CA ALA A 355 38.46 0.16 -13.23
C ALA A 355 37.59 1.42 -13.39
N GLY A 356 36.26 1.27 -13.37
CA GLY A 356 35.30 2.36 -13.50
C GLY A 356 34.06 2.14 -12.64
N ALA A 357 33.37 3.22 -12.31
CA ALA A 357 32.04 3.17 -11.70
C ALA A 357 31.18 4.30 -12.28
N THR A 358 29.99 3.95 -12.73
CA THR A 358 28.99 4.91 -13.21
C THR A 358 27.68 4.71 -12.47
N ARG A 359 26.91 5.79 -12.34
CA ARG A 359 25.54 5.69 -11.85
C ARG A 359 24.60 5.53 -13.02
N VAL A 360 23.66 4.60 -12.89
CA VAL A 360 22.55 4.37 -13.82
C VAL A 360 21.26 4.72 -13.11
N THR A 361 20.42 5.50 -13.81
CA THR A 361 19.13 5.99 -13.32
C THR A 361 18.04 5.58 -14.29
N HIS A 362 16.87 5.26 -13.76
CA HIS A 362 15.65 5.12 -14.55
C HIS A 362 15.02 6.50 -14.78
N SER A 363 14.66 6.84 -16.03
CA SER A 363 14.17 8.19 -16.36
C SER A 363 12.80 8.50 -15.77
N GLU A 364 12.04 7.46 -15.43
CA GLU A 364 10.67 7.54 -14.90
C GLU A 364 10.61 7.15 -13.41
N ALA A 365 11.75 6.94 -12.74
CA ALA A 365 11.74 6.68 -11.31
C ALA A 365 11.51 7.98 -10.51
N GLU A 366 10.48 7.99 -9.69
CA GLU A 366 10.05 9.06 -8.81
C GLU A 366 10.40 8.78 -7.34
N SER A 367 10.33 9.82 -6.50
CA SER A 367 10.57 9.74 -5.06
C SER A 367 9.74 8.61 -4.41
N GLY A 368 10.41 7.68 -3.74
CA GLY A 368 9.77 6.55 -3.06
C GLY A 368 9.67 5.26 -3.87
N ASN A 369 9.95 5.27 -5.19
CA ASN A 369 9.87 4.06 -6.02
C ASN A 369 10.87 2.96 -5.64
N GLY A 370 12.04 3.33 -5.13
CA GLY A 370 13.04 2.40 -4.60
C GLY A 370 13.78 1.57 -5.66
N LEU A 371 14.13 2.17 -6.81
CA LEU A 371 14.89 1.49 -7.88
C LEU A 371 16.12 0.75 -7.35
N GLY A 372 16.23 -0.54 -7.71
CA GLY A 372 17.36 -1.39 -7.32
C GLY A 372 17.21 -2.01 -5.95
N ALA A 373 15.99 -2.05 -5.39
CA ALA A 373 15.67 -2.85 -4.22
C ALA A 373 15.86 -4.35 -4.47
N THR A 374 15.65 -4.77 -5.71
CA THR A 374 15.92 -6.11 -6.24
C THR A 374 16.61 -5.97 -7.59
N LEU A 375 17.48 -6.93 -7.90
CA LEU A 375 18.24 -6.99 -9.13
C LEU A 375 18.44 -8.44 -9.54
N ALA A 376 18.39 -8.68 -10.84
CA ALA A 376 18.82 -9.93 -11.47
C ALA A 376 19.36 -9.62 -12.87
N GLY A 377 20.23 -10.48 -13.40
CA GLY A 377 20.86 -10.18 -14.67
C GLY A 377 21.49 -11.36 -15.40
N SER A 378 21.55 -11.21 -16.71
CA SER A 378 22.26 -12.06 -17.65
C SER A 378 23.20 -11.18 -18.50
N PRO A 379 24.01 -11.75 -19.41
CA PRO A 379 24.96 -10.96 -20.18
C PRO A 379 24.39 -9.84 -21.06
N SER A 380 23.09 -9.85 -21.34
CA SER A 380 22.44 -8.84 -22.16
C SER A 380 21.24 -8.17 -21.50
N ILE A 381 20.85 -8.58 -20.28
CA ILE A 381 19.63 -8.13 -19.62
C ILE A 381 19.92 -7.85 -18.15
N ILE A 382 19.51 -6.69 -17.64
CA ILE A 382 19.43 -6.41 -16.20
C ILE A 382 17.98 -6.06 -15.87
N ALA A 383 17.40 -6.78 -14.93
CA ALA A 383 16.09 -6.47 -14.36
C ALA A 383 16.27 -5.77 -13.01
N ALA A 384 15.56 -4.66 -12.81
CA ALA A 384 15.60 -3.90 -11.57
C ALA A 384 14.20 -3.58 -11.06
N GLY A 385 13.92 -3.95 -9.81
CA GLY A 385 12.63 -3.68 -9.18
C GLY A 385 12.49 -2.24 -8.70
N LEU A 386 11.26 -1.74 -8.79
CA LEU A 386 10.78 -0.48 -8.22
C LEU A 386 9.56 -0.80 -7.33
N PRO A 387 9.74 -1.45 -6.18
CA PRO A 387 8.62 -1.97 -5.38
C PRO A 387 7.76 -0.89 -4.70
N GLY A 388 8.17 0.37 -4.76
CA GLY A 388 7.39 1.52 -4.28
C GLY A 388 6.69 2.30 -5.41
N ASP A 389 6.92 1.93 -6.67
CA ASP A 389 6.21 2.52 -7.82
C ASP A 389 4.77 2.01 -7.90
N ASP A 390 3.93 2.68 -8.69
CA ASP A 390 2.52 2.32 -8.90
C ASP A 390 1.78 2.22 -7.54
N HIS A 391 1.92 3.28 -6.74
CA HIS A 391 1.38 3.39 -5.38
C HIS A 391 1.78 2.25 -4.42
N GLY A 392 2.95 1.62 -4.64
CA GLY A 392 3.45 0.53 -3.81
C GLY A 392 3.06 -0.87 -4.30
N ALA A 393 2.27 -0.96 -5.38
CA ALA A 393 2.01 -2.21 -6.08
C ALA A 393 3.31 -2.78 -6.71
N GLY A 394 4.19 -1.87 -7.15
CA GLY A 394 5.53 -2.13 -7.65
C GLY A 394 5.58 -2.33 -9.16
N THR A 395 6.68 -1.89 -9.77
CA THR A 395 6.99 -2.07 -11.20
C THR A 395 8.43 -2.56 -11.37
N MET A 396 8.84 -2.84 -12.60
CA MET A 396 10.21 -3.25 -12.93
C MET A 396 10.76 -2.43 -14.11
N GLY A 397 12.01 -1.99 -14.01
CA GLY A 397 12.78 -1.47 -15.16
C GLY A 397 13.63 -2.58 -15.77
N LEU A 398 13.60 -2.71 -17.09
CA LEU A 398 14.48 -3.62 -17.83
C LEU A 398 15.53 -2.83 -18.59
N TYR A 399 16.77 -3.26 -18.47
CA TYR A 399 17.90 -2.74 -19.22
C TYR A 399 18.39 -3.82 -20.18
N SER A 400 18.50 -3.49 -21.47
CA SER A 400 18.96 -4.42 -22.51
C SER A 400 20.25 -3.92 -23.15
N LEU A 401 21.18 -4.83 -23.47
CA LEU A 401 22.43 -4.49 -24.14
C LEU A 401 22.26 -4.51 -25.67
N GLU A 402 22.20 -3.34 -26.28
CA GLU A 402 22.07 -3.16 -27.72
C GLU A 402 23.30 -2.44 -28.30
N GLN A 403 23.99 -3.08 -29.25
CA GLN A 403 25.16 -2.47 -29.93
C GLN A 403 26.20 -1.90 -28.94
N ASP A 404 26.54 -2.69 -27.90
CA ASP A 404 27.46 -2.32 -26.82
C ASP A 404 26.98 -1.14 -25.93
N ARG A 405 25.68 -0.82 -25.95
CA ARG A 405 25.08 0.21 -25.10
C ARG A 405 23.83 -0.31 -24.41
N TRP A 406 23.75 -0.06 -23.10
CA TRP A 406 22.53 -0.32 -22.34
C TRP A 406 21.43 0.66 -22.72
N THR A 407 20.27 0.11 -23.12
CA THR A 407 18.98 0.79 -23.28
C THR A 407 18.09 0.42 -22.10
N GLN A 408 17.03 1.19 -21.85
CA GLN A 408 16.06 0.89 -20.81
C GLN A 408 14.64 1.03 -21.35
N THR A 409 13.72 0.23 -20.81
CA THR A 409 12.28 0.35 -21.07
C THR A 409 11.66 1.47 -20.21
N ALA A 410 10.38 1.79 -20.46
CA ALA A 410 9.54 2.38 -19.41
C ALA A 410 9.31 1.34 -18.29
N PRO A 411 8.84 1.73 -17.09
CA PRO A 411 8.51 0.78 -16.05
C PRO A 411 7.45 -0.22 -16.53
N ILE A 412 7.64 -1.50 -16.22
CA ILE A 412 6.76 -2.59 -16.61
C ILE A 412 5.98 -3.05 -15.39
N ALA A 413 4.66 -3.15 -15.55
CA ALA A 413 3.71 -3.70 -14.59
C ALA A 413 3.03 -4.93 -15.22
N PRO A 414 2.47 -5.85 -14.40
CA PRO A 414 1.69 -6.95 -14.92
C PRO A 414 0.47 -6.45 -15.68
N SER A 415 0.08 -7.20 -16.71
CA SER A 415 -1.02 -6.89 -17.62
C SER A 415 -2.17 -7.88 -17.54
N THR A 416 -1.94 -9.06 -16.95
CA THR A 416 -2.98 -10.06 -16.69
C THR A 416 -3.24 -10.23 -15.19
N GLY A 417 -4.36 -10.86 -14.85
CA GLY A 417 -4.59 -11.34 -13.48
C GLY A 417 -5.63 -10.61 -12.65
N THR A 418 -6.63 -9.96 -13.25
CA THR A 418 -7.71 -9.23 -12.54
C THR A 418 -8.45 -10.10 -11.49
N PRO A 419 -8.27 -9.86 -10.18
CA PRO A 419 -8.92 -10.66 -9.14
C PRO A 419 -10.42 -10.37 -8.98
N LEU A 420 -10.86 -9.13 -9.19
CA LEU A 420 -12.22 -8.68 -8.89
C LEU A 420 -12.91 -8.07 -10.13
N SER A 421 -14.15 -8.49 -10.38
CA SER A 421 -15.00 -7.97 -11.44
C SER A 421 -16.24 -7.31 -10.86
N ALA A 422 -16.72 -6.22 -11.48
CA ALA A 422 -17.99 -5.61 -11.10
C ALA A 422 -19.13 -6.61 -11.16
N MET A 423 -20.05 -6.48 -10.20
CA MET A 423 -21.29 -7.25 -10.13
C MET A 423 -22.44 -6.26 -10.13
N THR A 424 -23.03 -6.02 -11.30
CA THR A 424 -24.13 -5.06 -11.52
C THR A 424 -25.26 -5.71 -12.32
N GLY A 425 -26.38 -5.02 -12.52
CA GLY A 425 -27.52 -5.42 -13.37
C GLY A 425 -28.56 -6.33 -12.72
N GLU A 426 -28.23 -6.96 -11.59
CA GLU A 426 -29.15 -7.81 -10.83
C GLU A 426 -28.78 -7.80 -9.35
N GLU A 427 -29.82 -7.87 -8.50
CA GLU A 427 -29.69 -8.08 -7.07
C GLU A 427 -29.32 -9.54 -6.77
N ARG A 428 -28.47 -9.73 -5.76
CA ARG A 428 -28.01 -11.05 -5.29
C ARG A 428 -28.34 -11.20 -3.82
N ASN A 429 -29.29 -12.09 -3.54
CA ASN A 429 -29.72 -12.34 -2.17
C ASN A 429 -28.69 -13.19 -1.43
N CYS A 430 -28.53 -12.92 -0.14
CA CYS A 430 -27.75 -13.76 0.75
C CYS A 430 -28.42 -15.13 0.91
N ALA A 431 -27.92 -16.12 0.17
CA ALA A 431 -28.49 -17.46 0.14
C ALA A 431 -27.44 -18.49 0.57
N ASN A 432 -27.78 -19.29 1.59
CA ASN A 432 -26.86 -20.28 2.18
C ASN A 432 -25.60 -19.67 2.83
N GLY A 433 -25.68 -18.41 3.28
CA GLY A 433 -24.60 -17.74 4.01
C GLY A 433 -23.62 -16.96 3.15
N ASN A 434 -23.84 -16.86 1.83
CA ASN A 434 -22.87 -16.25 0.91
C ASN A 434 -23.56 -15.50 -0.25
N VAL A 435 -22.88 -14.49 -0.77
CA VAL A 435 -23.11 -13.90 -2.10
C VAL A 435 -21.80 -13.95 -2.89
N ALA A 436 -21.77 -14.73 -3.96
CA ALA A 436 -20.53 -15.06 -4.67
C ALA A 436 -19.48 -15.63 -3.71
N GLN A 437 -18.36 -14.93 -3.54
CA GLN A 437 -17.27 -15.28 -2.62
C GLN A 437 -17.43 -14.66 -1.22
N PHE A 438 -18.34 -13.71 -1.03
CA PHE A 438 -18.50 -12.94 0.20
C PHE A 438 -19.47 -13.64 1.15
N SER A 439 -19.06 -13.83 2.41
CA SER A 439 -19.92 -14.37 3.46
C SER A 439 -20.95 -13.34 3.93
N CYS A 440 -22.15 -13.77 4.27
CA CYS A 440 -23.24 -12.89 4.67
C CYS A 440 -24.27 -13.60 5.55
N GLU A 441 -24.98 -12.80 6.34
CA GLU A 441 -26.22 -13.20 7.00
C GLU A 441 -27.22 -12.05 6.94
N LYS A 442 -28.37 -12.28 6.29
CA LYS A 442 -29.49 -11.31 6.19
C LYS A 442 -29.12 -9.94 5.59
N VAL A 443 -28.09 -9.89 4.75
CA VAL A 443 -27.71 -8.71 3.97
C VAL A 443 -27.54 -9.11 2.51
N ASP A 444 -28.37 -8.56 1.64
CA ASP A 444 -28.34 -8.80 0.20
C ASP A 444 -27.38 -7.80 -0.48
N MET A 445 -26.77 -8.19 -1.59
CA MET A 445 -25.89 -7.32 -2.39
C MET A 445 -26.63 -6.84 -3.63
N LYS A 446 -26.81 -5.52 -3.75
CA LYS A 446 -27.40 -4.88 -4.93
C LYS A 446 -26.37 -4.77 -6.05
N SER A 447 -25.17 -4.31 -5.71
CA SER A 447 -24.06 -4.25 -6.64
C SER A 447 -22.71 -4.17 -5.92
N PHE A 448 -21.66 -4.42 -6.68
CA PHE A 448 -20.28 -4.24 -6.27
C PHE A 448 -19.48 -3.65 -7.42
N LEU A 449 -18.69 -2.61 -7.14
CA LEU A 449 -17.76 -1.99 -8.07
C LEU A 449 -16.33 -2.13 -7.52
N PRO A 450 -15.41 -2.81 -8.21
CA PRO A 450 -14.01 -2.81 -7.83
C PRO A 450 -13.41 -1.41 -7.99
N ILE A 451 -12.31 -1.14 -7.29
CA ILE A 451 -11.64 0.17 -7.24
C ILE A 451 -11.41 0.79 -8.63
N LYS A 452 -10.98 -0.01 -9.60
CA LYS A 452 -10.76 0.42 -10.99
C LYS A 452 -12.03 0.95 -11.69
N ASP A 453 -13.20 0.44 -11.33
CA ASP A 453 -14.47 0.83 -11.95
C ASP A 453 -15.03 2.12 -11.31
N ILE A 454 -14.39 2.63 -10.26
CA ILE A 454 -14.60 3.95 -9.67
C ILE A 454 -13.33 4.83 -9.76
N GLY A 455 -12.49 4.56 -10.77
CA GLY A 455 -11.40 5.43 -11.21
C GLY A 455 -10.06 5.26 -10.49
N GLY A 456 -9.90 4.32 -9.56
CA GLY A 456 -8.60 4.07 -8.95
C GLY A 456 -7.66 3.27 -9.86
N GLU A 457 -6.41 3.71 -9.95
CA GLU A 457 -5.33 2.99 -10.64
C GLU A 457 -4.80 1.82 -9.79
N ARG A 458 -3.82 1.07 -10.32
CA ARG A 458 -3.22 -0.04 -9.58
C ARG A 458 -2.50 0.51 -8.33
N GLY A 459 -2.68 -0.19 -7.20
CA GLY A 459 -2.15 0.25 -5.90
C GLY A 459 -2.96 1.36 -5.20
N ILE A 460 -3.99 1.93 -5.84
CA ILE A 460 -4.96 2.79 -5.16
C ILE A 460 -5.85 1.94 -4.26
N GLU A 461 -6.09 2.45 -3.05
CA GLU A 461 -6.94 1.82 -2.03
C GLU A 461 -8.09 2.77 -1.67
N LEU A 462 -9.17 2.24 -1.13
CA LEU A 462 -10.28 3.05 -0.62
C LEU A 462 -10.11 3.35 0.88
N ASN A 463 -10.76 4.42 1.32
CA ASN A 463 -10.83 4.81 2.73
C ASN A 463 -12.26 5.28 3.05
N ASP A 464 -12.45 6.36 3.82
CA ASP A 464 -13.78 6.72 4.33
C ASP A 464 -14.83 6.94 3.23
N ILE A 465 -16.10 6.79 3.60
CA ILE A 465 -17.24 6.94 2.71
C ILE A 465 -18.32 7.79 3.37
N TRP A 466 -18.96 8.61 2.54
CA TRP A 466 -20.14 9.36 2.94
C TRP A 466 -21.21 9.30 1.85
N GLY A 467 -22.37 9.88 2.13
CA GLY A 467 -23.46 9.97 1.17
C GLY A 467 -24.06 11.36 1.09
N TRP A 468 -24.64 11.67 -0.07
CA TRP A 468 -25.44 12.86 -0.29
C TRP A 468 -26.66 12.50 -1.13
N THR A 469 -27.85 12.78 -0.59
CA THR A 469 -29.09 12.78 -1.36
C THR A 469 -29.35 14.19 -1.85
N ASP A 470 -29.37 14.38 -3.16
CA ASP A 470 -29.68 15.64 -3.78
C ASP A 470 -31.12 16.06 -3.43
N PRO A 471 -31.32 17.18 -2.71
CA PRO A 471 -32.65 17.60 -2.28
C PRO A 471 -33.57 18.04 -3.44
N GLU A 472 -33.03 18.35 -4.62
CA GLU A 472 -33.83 18.76 -5.79
C GLU A 472 -34.25 17.59 -6.67
N THR A 473 -33.35 16.63 -6.89
CA THR A 473 -33.56 15.52 -7.84
C THR A 473 -33.94 14.21 -7.15
N GLY A 474 -33.58 14.05 -5.87
CA GLY A 474 -33.67 12.78 -5.14
C GLY A 474 -32.57 11.78 -5.53
N THR A 475 -31.57 12.20 -6.30
CA THR A 475 -30.44 11.33 -6.65
C THR A 475 -29.57 11.09 -5.41
N GLU A 476 -29.17 9.85 -5.19
CA GLU A 476 -28.34 9.40 -4.07
C GLU A 476 -26.93 9.16 -4.58
N TYR A 477 -25.95 9.85 -3.99
CA TYR A 477 -24.54 9.75 -4.37
C TYR A 477 -23.70 9.21 -3.24
N ALA A 478 -22.99 8.12 -3.49
CA ALA A 478 -21.89 7.68 -2.64
C ALA A 478 -20.66 8.55 -2.93
N LEU A 479 -20.09 9.13 -1.88
CA LEU A 479 -18.86 9.92 -1.91
C LEU A 479 -17.76 9.04 -1.32
N VAL A 480 -16.93 8.45 -2.18
CA VAL A 480 -15.98 7.39 -1.80
C VAL A 480 -14.58 7.97 -1.78
N GLY A 481 -13.92 7.95 -0.62
CA GLY A 481 -12.53 8.34 -0.53
C GLY A 481 -11.59 7.28 -1.12
N ARG A 482 -10.55 7.75 -1.80
CA ARG A 482 -9.45 6.96 -2.35
C ARG A 482 -8.11 7.49 -1.82
N THR A 483 -7.04 6.72 -1.91
CA THR A 483 -5.71 7.19 -1.50
C THR A 483 -5.21 8.39 -2.32
N ASP A 484 -5.74 8.62 -3.52
CA ASP A 484 -5.38 9.67 -4.47
C ASP A 484 -6.43 10.80 -4.65
N GLY A 485 -7.61 10.68 -4.03
CA GLY A 485 -8.70 11.64 -4.23
C GLY A 485 -10.04 11.15 -3.68
N ALA A 486 -11.14 11.63 -4.25
CA ALA A 486 -12.50 11.17 -3.95
C ALA A 486 -13.26 10.85 -5.24
N ALA A 487 -14.06 9.79 -5.23
CA ALA A 487 -14.93 9.36 -6.31
C ALA A 487 -16.40 9.66 -5.98
N PHE A 488 -17.18 10.04 -6.99
CA PHE A 488 -18.61 10.31 -6.88
C PHE A 488 -19.37 9.27 -7.70
N VAL A 489 -20.20 8.48 -7.03
CA VAL A 489 -20.95 7.38 -7.64
C VAL A 489 -22.44 7.58 -7.41
N ASP A 490 -23.22 7.71 -8.48
CA ASP A 490 -24.69 7.70 -8.41
C ASP A 490 -25.15 6.27 -8.09
N VAL A 491 -25.85 6.10 -6.97
CA VAL A 491 -26.38 4.82 -6.47
C VAL A 491 -27.91 4.79 -6.45
N SER A 492 -28.59 5.73 -7.12
CA SER A 492 -30.05 5.79 -7.18
C SER A 492 -30.70 4.60 -7.88
N ASP A 493 -30.00 3.94 -8.80
CA ASP A 493 -30.28 2.55 -9.17
C ASP A 493 -29.24 1.66 -8.46
N PRO A 494 -29.58 1.07 -7.30
CA PRO A 494 -28.62 0.32 -6.51
C PRO A 494 -28.01 -0.89 -7.24
N THR A 495 -28.69 -1.39 -8.28
CA THR A 495 -28.19 -2.51 -9.09
C THR A 495 -27.29 -2.06 -10.23
N ASN A 496 -27.36 -0.79 -10.63
CA ASN A 496 -26.58 -0.21 -11.72
C ASN A 496 -25.94 1.13 -11.30
N PRO A 497 -25.05 1.14 -10.30
CA PRO A 497 -24.36 2.34 -9.88
C PRO A 497 -23.52 2.93 -11.03
N VAL A 498 -23.41 4.25 -11.09
CA VAL A 498 -22.71 4.98 -12.17
C VAL A 498 -21.61 5.85 -11.59
N TYR A 499 -20.37 5.60 -11.99
CA TYR A 499 -19.23 6.44 -11.65
C TYR A 499 -19.30 7.77 -12.44
N VAL A 500 -19.70 8.85 -11.76
CA VAL A 500 -19.96 10.16 -12.38
C VAL A 500 -18.67 10.94 -12.59
N GLY A 501 -17.74 10.85 -11.66
CA GLY A 501 -16.49 11.59 -11.71
C GLY A 501 -15.73 11.58 -10.40
N GLU A 502 -14.68 12.38 -10.33
CA GLU A 502 -13.74 12.43 -9.21
C GLU A 502 -13.28 13.84 -8.86
N LEU A 503 -12.84 14.00 -7.62
CA LEU A 503 -12.09 15.14 -7.14
C LEU A 503 -10.68 14.67 -6.75
N PRO A 504 -9.64 15.00 -7.54
CA PRO A 504 -8.26 14.66 -7.19
C PRO A 504 -7.80 15.37 -5.92
N LEU A 505 -6.76 14.80 -5.28
CA LEU A 505 -6.03 15.48 -4.20
C LEU A 505 -5.57 16.89 -4.60
N THR A 506 -5.40 17.76 -3.60
CA THR A 506 -4.90 19.13 -3.82
C THR A 506 -3.52 19.12 -4.47
N ASP A 507 -3.27 20.02 -5.42
CA ASP A 507 -1.98 20.16 -6.10
C ASP A 507 -0.81 20.23 -5.09
N GLY A 508 0.17 19.32 -5.24
CA GLY A 508 1.34 19.23 -4.37
C GLY A 508 1.14 18.40 -3.09
N ALA A 509 -0.08 17.91 -2.84
CA ALA A 509 -0.32 16.90 -1.83
C ALA A 509 0.19 15.52 -2.29
N ARG A 510 0.25 14.58 -1.36
CA ARG A 510 0.76 13.22 -1.59
C ARG A 510 -0.34 12.20 -1.32
N VAL A 511 -0.25 11.08 -2.02
CA VAL A 511 -1.11 9.91 -1.82
C VAL A 511 -0.97 9.43 -0.37
N ASN A 512 -2.09 9.12 0.28
CA ASN A 512 -2.12 8.63 1.66
C ASN A 512 -3.39 7.82 1.95
N SER A 513 -3.31 6.91 2.93
CA SER A 513 -4.39 6.03 3.34
C SER A 513 -5.57 6.76 3.98
N TRP A 514 -5.34 7.88 4.67
CA TRP A 514 -6.39 8.57 5.41
C TRP A 514 -6.99 9.73 4.64
N ARG A 515 -8.30 9.63 4.37
CA ARG A 515 -9.13 10.69 3.81
C ARG A 515 -10.51 10.60 4.44
N ASP A 516 -11.12 11.74 4.69
CA ASP A 516 -12.45 11.82 5.27
C ASP A 516 -13.29 12.85 4.51
N ILE A 517 -14.59 12.54 4.36
CA ILE A 517 -15.54 13.35 3.60
C ILE A 517 -16.78 13.53 4.47
N LYS A 518 -17.23 14.78 4.64
CA LYS A 518 -18.55 15.08 5.21
C LYS A 518 -19.26 16.14 4.38
N VAL A 519 -20.58 16.23 4.54
CA VAL A 519 -21.44 17.09 3.73
C VAL A 519 -22.19 18.10 4.58
N TYR A 520 -22.23 19.34 4.12
CA TYR A 520 -23.13 20.38 4.64
C TYR A 520 -23.84 21.08 3.48
N LYS A 521 -25.18 21.11 3.53
CA LYS A 521 -26.03 21.49 2.38
C LYS A 521 -25.63 20.67 1.14
N ASP A 522 -25.33 21.32 0.03
CA ASP A 522 -24.91 20.69 -1.22
C ASP A 522 -23.39 20.74 -1.42
N HIS A 523 -22.59 20.79 -0.34
CA HIS A 523 -21.12 20.86 -0.44
C HIS A 523 -20.46 19.71 0.33
N ALA A 524 -19.51 19.05 -0.32
CA ALA A 524 -18.61 18.09 0.30
C ALA A 524 -17.34 18.79 0.81
N PHE A 525 -16.89 18.40 2.00
CA PHE A 525 -15.66 18.87 2.64
C PHE A 525 -14.72 17.68 2.76
N VAL A 526 -13.58 17.74 2.08
CA VAL A 526 -12.65 16.61 1.93
C VAL A 526 -11.31 16.95 2.56
N VAL A 527 -10.86 16.13 3.50
CA VAL A 527 -9.59 16.27 4.22
C VAL A 527 -8.74 15.02 4.10
N ALA A 528 -7.43 15.13 4.35
CA ALA A 528 -6.52 13.98 4.31
C ALA A 528 -5.37 14.12 5.32
N ASP A 529 -5.02 13.01 5.97
CA ASP A 529 -3.91 12.98 6.92
C ASP A 529 -2.58 12.71 6.22
N ASN A 530 -1.50 13.24 6.78
CA ASN A 530 -0.13 13.02 6.36
C ASN A 530 0.06 13.16 4.83
N ALA A 531 -0.80 13.96 4.18
CA ALA A 531 -0.85 14.18 2.74
C ALA A 531 -0.07 15.43 2.33
N GLY A 532 0.75 16.01 3.23
CA GLY A 532 1.44 17.26 2.99
C GLY A 532 0.47 18.45 3.02
N ASP A 533 0.53 19.31 2.00
CA ASP A 533 -0.23 20.57 1.92
C ASP A 533 -1.65 20.39 1.37
N HIS A 534 -2.34 19.30 1.76
CA HIS A 534 -3.66 18.96 1.22
C HIS A 534 -4.75 19.97 1.61
N GLY A 535 -4.79 20.36 2.88
CA GLY A 535 -5.84 21.20 3.46
C GLY A 535 -7.22 20.57 3.43
N MET A 536 -8.26 21.40 3.50
CA MET A 536 -9.65 20.98 3.32
C MET A 536 -10.18 21.51 1.98
N GLN A 537 -10.51 20.61 1.07
CA GLN A 537 -11.19 20.96 -0.19
C GLN A 537 -12.68 21.09 0.05
N VAL A 538 -13.33 22.04 -0.64
CA VAL A 538 -14.79 22.18 -0.68
C VAL A 538 -15.26 22.01 -2.11
N PHE A 539 -16.22 21.12 -2.33
CA PHE A 539 -16.77 20.81 -3.65
C PHE A 539 -18.29 20.96 -3.66
N ASP A 540 -18.81 21.72 -4.63
CA ASP A 540 -20.25 21.87 -4.86
C ASP A 540 -20.82 20.62 -5.56
N LEU A 541 -21.55 19.81 -4.80
CA LEU A 541 -22.14 18.55 -5.25
C LEU A 541 -23.24 18.75 -6.30
N THR A 542 -23.84 19.94 -6.42
CA THR A 542 -24.84 20.21 -7.45
C THR A 542 -24.26 20.11 -8.86
N ARG A 543 -22.93 20.22 -9.01
CA ARG A 543 -22.22 20.05 -10.29
C ARG A 543 -22.33 18.63 -10.84
N LEU A 544 -22.68 17.64 -10.01
CA LEU A 544 -22.91 16.26 -10.44
C LEU A 544 -24.20 16.12 -11.27
N ARG A 545 -25.17 17.03 -11.11
CA ARG A 545 -26.46 17.03 -11.84
C ARG A 545 -26.31 17.22 -13.35
N ASP A 546 -25.31 18.01 -13.76
CA ASP A 546 -25.16 18.50 -15.12
C ASP A 546 -24.21 17.64 -15.98
N VAL A 547 -23.74 16.51 -15.44
CA VAL A 547 -22.83 15.62 -16.17
C VAL A 547 -23.62 14.74 -17.12
N ASN A 548 -23.38 14.88 -18.43
CA ASN A 548 -24.00 13.96 -19.39
C ASN A 548 -23.28 12.60 -19.37
N PRO A 549 -24.00 11.47 -19.59
CA PRO A 549 -23.38 10.14 -19.58
C PRO A 549 -22.23 9.95 -20.57
N ASP A 550 -22.18 10.68 -21.68
CA ASP A 550 -21.08 10.64 -22.65
C ASP A 550 -19.82 11.41 -22.20
N GLN A 551 -19.92 12.16 -21.11
CA GLN A 551 -18.83 12.89 -20.47
C GLN A 551 -18.30 12.19 -19.22
N MET A 552 -19.01 11.17 -18.72
CA MET A 552 -18.62 10.44 -17.52
C MET A 552 -17.45 9.47 -17.81
N PRO A 553 -16.49 9.31 -16.88
CA PRO A 553 -16.34 10.10 -15.66
C PRO A 553 -15.71 11.49 -15.91
N VAL A 554 -16.07 12.49 -15.11
CA VAL A 554 -15.48 13.84 -15.14
C VAL A 554 -14.46 14.03 -14.02
N THR A 555 -13.28 14.54 -14.33
CA THR A 555 -12.34 15.03 -13.32
C THR A 555 -12.67 16.48 -12.96
N PHE A 556 -13.05 16.72 -11.70
CA PHE A 556 -13.41 18.03 -11.17
C PHE A 556 -12.25 18.70 -10.44
N GLY A 557 -12.31 20.03 -10.32
CA GLY A 557 -11.54 20.79 -9.33
C GLY A 557 -12.45 21.24 -8.20
N HIS A 558 -11.88 21.48 -7.01
CA HIS A 558 -12.58 22.02 -5.86
C HIS A 558 -13.07 23.47 -6.13
N ASP A 559 -14.14 23.87 -5.45
CA ASP A 559 -14.73 25.21 -5.55
C ASP A 559 -14.16 26.19 -4.52
N ALA A 560 -13.69 25.66 -3.38
CA ALA A 560 -12.88 26.39 -2.42
C ALA A 560 -11.83 25.48 -1.77
N HIS A 561 -10.78 26.09 -1.21
CA HIS A 561 -9.72 25.40 -0.49
C HIS A 561 -9.38 26.15 0.78
N TYR A 562 -9.38 25.44 1.89
CA TYR A 562 -9.05 25.96 3.21
C TYR A 562 -7.67 25.45 3.63
N ASP A 563 -6.75 26.40 3.81
CA ASP A 563 -5.30 26.19 3.93
C ASP A 563 -4.74 26.54 5.32
N LYS A 564 -5.60 26.69 6.33
CA LYS A 564 -5.16 27.03 7.71
C LYS A 564 -4.68 25.82 8.51
N VAL A 565 -4.90 24.63 8.00
CA VAL A 565 -4.32 23.35 8.42
C VAL A 565 -4.03 22.56 7.16
N ASN A 566 -2.94 21.80 7.12
CA ASN A 566 -2.47 21.14 5.90
C ASN A 566 -2.78 19.65 5.90
N SER A 567 -2.54 18.97 7.02
CA SER A 567 -2.82 17.54 7.20
C SER A 567 -3.82 17.38 8.33
N VAL A 568 -4.97 16.78 8.02
CA VAL A 568 -6.14 16.66 8.89
C VAL A 568 -6.63 15.24 8.81
N HIS A 569 -6.73 14.57 9.97
CA HIS A 569 -7.06 13.15 10.02
C HIS A 569 -8.51 12.87 9.63
N ASN A 570 -9.43 13.62 10.23
CA ASN A 570 -10.86 13.44 10.06
C ASN A 570 -11.56 14.81 10.13
N ILE A 571 -12.75 14.91 9.55
CA ILE A 571 -13.60 16.09 9.62
C ILE A 571 -14.99 15.70 10.14
N VAL A 572 -15.46 16.45 11.13
CA VAL A 572 -16.79 16.25 11.72
C VAL A 572 -17.63 17.47 11.41
N ILE A 573 -18.88 17.30 11.01
CA ILE A 573 -19.76 18.43 10.68
C ILE A 573 -21.01 18.39 11.56
N ASN A 574 -21.26 19.49 12.28
CA ASN A 574 -22.57 19.77 12.84
C ASN A 574 -23.37 20.61 11.83
N THR A 575 -24.34 19.98 11.19
CA THR A 575 -25.15 20.61 10.13
C THR A 575 -26.17 21.60 10.68
N GLU A 576 -26.52 21.55 11.96
CA GLU A 576 -27.47 22.49 12.57
C GLU A 576 -26.81 23.87 12.83
N THR A 577 -25.55 23.86 13.21
CA THR A 577 -24.78 25.08 13.57
C THR A 577 -23.89 25.57 12.43
N ALA A 578 -23.73 24.79 11.37
CA ALA A 578 -22.85 25.07 10.24
C ALA A 578 -21.36 25.17 10.63
N TYR A 579 -20.90 24.25 11.47
CA TYR A 579 -19.48 24.12 11.82
C TYR A 579 -18.92 22.78 11.37
N ALA A 580 -17.75 22.85 10.75
CA ALA A 580 -16.84 21.74 10.59
C ALA A 580 -15.78 21.76 11.70
N TYR A 581 -15.38 20.58 12.15
CA TYR A 581 -14.36 20.35 13.15
C TYR A 581 -13.30 19.45 12.51
N ALA A 582 -12.18 20.05 12.11
CA ALA A 582 -11.01 19.31 11.68
C ALA A 582 -10.33 18.73 12.91
N VAL A 583 -10.12 17.41 12.94
CA VAL A 583 -9.54 16.69 14.09
C VAL A 583 -8.32 15.89 13.66
N GLY A 584 -7.48 15.53 14.62
CA GLY A 584 -6.23 14.82 14.38
C GLY A 584 -5.25 15.58 13.50
N SER A 585 -5.37 16.91 13.45
CA SER A 585 -4.54 17.75 12.58
C SER A 585 -3.06 17.64 12.95
N SER A 586 -2.24 17.16 12.01
CA SER A 586 -0.84 16.77 12.25
C SER A 586 0.18 17.75 11.68
N GLY A 587 -0.25 18.68 10.82
CA GLY A 587 0.66 19.64 10.21
C GLY A 587 -0.02 20.84 9.54
N GLY A 588 0.76 21.91 9.38
CA GLY A 588 0.33 23.17 8.76
C GLY A 588 -0.50 24.08 9.68
N GLY A 589 -0.23 25.38 9.62
CA GLY A 589 -1.00 26.42 10.30
C GLY A 589 -1.36 26.15 11.77
N GLU A 590 -2.62 26.34 12.13
CA GLU A 590 -3.14 26.25 13.52
C GLU A 590 -3.78 24.89 13.75
N THR A 591 -3.00 23.88 14.15
CA THR A 591 -3.49 22.50 14.29
C THR A 591 -4.29 22.23 15.58
N CYS A 592 -4.40 23.21 16.47
CA CYS A 592 -5.04 23.04 17.79
C CYS A 592 -4.46 21.86 18.62
N GLY A 593 -3.18 21.51 18.40
CA GLY A 593 -2.56 20.36 19.08
C GLY A 593 -3.11 18.99 18.66
N GLY A 594 -3.83 18.93 17.53
CA GLY A 594 -4.56 17.76 17.05
C GLY A 594 -5.97 17.62 17.63
N GLY A 595 -6.42 18.55 18.47
CA GLY A 595 -7.80 18.58 18.98
C GLY A 595 -8.80 19.11 17.96
N LEU A 596 -9.90 19.71 18.42
CA LEU A 596 -10.94 20.30 17.58
C LEU A 596 -10.47 21.63 17.00
N HIS A 597 -10.22 21.67 15.69
CA HIS A 597 -10.04 22.89 14.93
C HIS A 597 -11.38 23.32 14.31
N MET A 598 -11.98 24.39 14.84
CA MET A 598 -13.36 24.79 14.54
C MET A 598 -13.42 25.74 13.35
N ILE A 599 -14.19 25.35 12.34
CA ILE A 599 -14.32 26.04 11.06
C ILE A 599 -15.79 26.39 10.84
N ASN A 600 -16.10 27.67 10.75
CA ASN A 600 -17.42 28.12 10.32
C ASN A 600 -17.56 27.88 8.81
N ILE A 601 -18.61 27.15 8.43
CA ILE A 601 -18.93 26.77 7.05
C ILE A 601 -20.34 27.24 6.63
N GLU A 602 -20.92 28.23 7.33
CA GLU A 602 -22.22 28.82 6.99
C GLU A 602 -22.27 29.28 5.53
N ASP A 603 -21.17 29.88 5.06
CA ASP A 603 -20.82 30.08 3.65
C ASP A 603 -19.75 29.05 3.24
N PRO A 604 -20.13 27.92 2.59
CA PRO A 604 -19.20 26.84 2.24
C PRO A 604 -18.02 27.28 1.38
N LEU A 605 -18.16 28.34 0.58
CA LEU A 605 -17.09 28.82 -0.31
C LEU A 605 -16.11 29.77 0.39
N ASN A 606 -16.41 30.20 1.61
CA ASN A 606 -15.56 31.09 2.41
C ASN A 606 -15.42 30.59 3.86
N PRO A 607 -14.90 29.37 4.08
CA PRO A 607 -14.75 28.82 5.43
C PRO A 607 -13.76 29.65 6.26
N THR A 608 -14.08 29.85 7.54
CA THR A 608 -13.24 30.64 8.46
C THR A 608 -12.94 29.90 9.76
N PHE A 609 -11.69 29.97 10.20
CA PHE A 609 -11.28 29.52 11.52
C PHE A 609 -11.94 30.35 12.62
N GLU A 610 -12.52 29.70 13.64
CA GLU A 610 -13.17 30.38 14.77
C GLU A 610 -12.68 29.96 16.16
N GLY A 611 -12.01 28.82 16.32
CA GLY A 611 -11.58 28.41 17.65
C GLY A 611 -10.91 27.04 17.69
N CYS A 612 -10.33 26.76 18.86
CA CYS A 612 -9.73 25.47 19.18
C CYS A 612 -10.34 24.91 20.45
N PHE A 613 -10.45 23.59 20.53
CA PHE A 613 -10.58 22.88 21.79
C PHE A 613 -9.61 21.70 21.83
N ALA A 614 -8.90 21.54 22.92
CA ALA A 614 -8.11 20.35 23.21
C ALA A 614 -8.07 20.16 24.73
N ASP A 615 -8.21 18.92 25.20
CA ASP A 615 -8.08 18.56 26.62
C ASP A 615 -6.76 17.82 26.88
N PRO A 616 -5.71 18.49 27.42
CA PRO A 616 -4.40 17.90 27.66
C PRO A 616 -4.38 16.75 28.67
N SER A 617 -5.50 16.46 29.35
CA SER A 617 -5.63 15.26 30.19
C SER A 617 -5.82 13.98 29.37
N THR A 618 -5.99 14.10 28.04
CA THR A 618 -6.18 13.01 27.08
C THR A 618 -5.15 13.06 25.94
N GLY A 619 -5.16 12.04 25.08
CA GLY A 619 -4.21 11.88 23.97
C GLY A 619 -2.90 11.25 24.44
N ARG A 620 -2.29 10.39 23.62
CA ARG A 620 -1.05 9.66 23.97
C ARG A 620 0.13 10.59 24.24
N SER A 621 0.12 11.76 23.61
CA SER A 621 1.12 12.81 23.79
C SER A 621 0.73 13.87 24.82
N GLY A 622 -0.44 13.74 25.48
CA GLY A 622 -0.95 14.72 26.44
C GLY A 622 -1.27 16.08 25.80
N THR A 623 -1.61 16.10 24.51
CA THR A 623 -1.95 17.33 23.77
C THR A 623 -3.45 17.57 23.69
N GLY A 624 -4.28 16.60 24.07
CA GLY A 624 -5.71 16.60 23.76
C GLY A 624 -6.00 16.31 22.29
N TYR A 625 -5.14 15.51 21.64
CA TYR A 625 -5.38 14.98 20.30
C TYR A 625 -6.74 14.28 20.25
N THR A 626 -7.56 14.63 19.27
CA THR A 626 -8.85 14.02 19.01
C THR A 626 -8.74 13.30 17.67
N HIS A 627 -8.94 11.99 17.68
CA HIS A 627 -8.85 11.17 16.48
C HIS A 627 -10.12 11.28 15.62
N ASP A 628 -11.25 11.20 16.31
CA ASP A 628 -12.61 11.34 15.76
C ASP A 628 -13.48 12.03 16.82
N ALA A 629 -14.60 12.62 16.42
CA ALA A 629 -15.57 13.21 17.34
C ALA A 629 -16.99 13.13 16.79
N GLN A 630 -17.97 13.29 17.68
CA GLN A 630 -19.33 13.62 17.29
C GLN A 630 -19.77 14.92 17.98
N CYS A 631 -20.14 15.91 17.18
CA CYS A 631 -20.61 17.22 17.64
C CYS A 631 -22.08 17.43 17.28
N VAL A 632 -22.91 17.68 18.29
CA VAL A 632 -24.38 17.83 18.13
C VAL A 632 -24.89 19.03 18.89
N VAL A 633 -26.03 19.59 18.46
CA VAL A 633 -26.86 20.38 19.38
C VAL A 633 -27.52 19.38 20.32
N TYR A 634 -27.13 19.44 21.60
CA TYR A 634 -27.49 18.42 22.57
C TYR A 634 -28.95 18.57 23.00
N GLU A 635 -29.75 17.54 22.78
CA GLU A 635 -31.16 17.41 23.17
C GLU A 635 -31.37 16.23 24.15
N GLY A 636 -30.27 15.62 24.59
CA GLY A 636 -30.29 14.47 25.49
C GLY A 636 -30.79 14.77 26.91
N PRO A 637 -30.75 13.78 27.81
CA PRO A 637 -31.38 13.85 29.13
C PRO A 637 -30.70 14.80 30.14
N ASP A 638 -29.47 15.25 29.89
CA ASP A 638 -28.80 16.19 30.78
C ASP A 638 -29.27 17.63 30.54
N THR A 639 -30.23 18.06 31.37
CA THR A 639 -30.88 19.38 31.24
C THR A 639 -29.95 20.58 31.41
N GLU A 640 -28.74 20.41 31.96
CA GLU A 640 -27.77 21.52 32.08
C GLU A 640 -27.21 21.96 30.71
N TYR A 641 -27.10 21.02 29.79
CA TYR A 641 -26.45 21.18 28.48
C TYR A 641 -27.44 21.13 27.32
N GLN A 642 -28.75 20.96 27.56
CA GLN A 642 -29.75 21.01 26.51
C GLN A 642 -29.70 22.31 25.70
N GLY A 643 -29.73 22.20 24.37
CA GLY A 643 -29.61 23.28 23.41
C GLY A 643 -28.20 23.86 23.26
N ARG A 644 -27.18 23.25 23.89
CA ARG A 644 -25.77 23.60 23.69
C ARG A 644 -25.13 22.72 22.64
N GLU A 645 -24.09 23.21 22.00
CA GLU A 645 -23.31 22.41 21.07
C GLU A 645 -22.25 21.62 21.85
N ILE A 646 -22.45 20.31 21.93
CA ILE A 646 -21.60 19.38 22.67
C ILE A 646 -20.84 18.50 21.69
N CYS A 647 -19.53 18.41 21.88
CA CYS A 647 -18.67 17.47 21.17
C CYS A 647 -18.20 16.37 22.12
N ILE A 648 -18.35 15.12 21.70
CA ILE A 648 -17.70 13.95 22.29
C ILE A 648 -16.49 13.61 21.43
N GLY A 649 -15.28 13.83 21.95
CA GLY A 649 -14.04 13.54 21.25
C GLY A 649 -13.43 12.21 21.69
N SER A 650 -13.05 11.39 20.73
CA SER A 650 -12.33 10.13 20.93
C SER A 650 -10.83 10.38 20.84
N ASN A 651 -10.16 10.42 22.00
CA ASN A 651 -8.85 11.05 22.13
C ASN A 651 -7.72 10.03 22.39
N GLU A 652 -7.73 8.88 21.72
CA GLU A 652 -6.74 7.78 21.80
C GLU A 652 -6.63 7.06 23.18
N THR A 653 -6.93 7.76 24.27
CA THR A 653 -6.75 7.30 25.66
C THR A 653 -8.02 7.39 26.50
N ALA A 654 -8.98 8.22 26.09
CA ALA A 654 -10.25 8.48 26.78
C ALA A 654 -11.24 9.15 25.83
N ILE A 655 -12.53 9.09 26.14
CA ILE A 655 -13.50 10.03 25.58
C ILE A 655 -13.41 11.37 26.33
N SER A 656 -13.58 12.47 25.61
CA SER A 656 -13.66 13.84 26.15
C SER A 656 -15.01 14.44 25.82
N VAL A 657 -15.56 15.24 26.74
CA VAL A 657 -16.85 15.91 26.59
C VAL A 657 -16.62 17.41 26.67
N ALA A 658 -17.01 18.14 25.62
CA ALA A 658 -16.74 19.56 25.50
C ALA A 658 -18.01 20.34 25.13
N ASP A 659 -18.25 21.47 25.81
CA ASP A 659 -19.19 22.50 25.37
C ASP A 659 -18.45 23.46 24.45
N VAL A 660 -18.79 23.40 23.17
CA VAL A 660 -18.19 24.23 22.11
C VAL A 660 -19.14 25.31 21.63
N THR A 661 -20.26 25.56 22.32
CA THR A 661 -21.28 26.54 21.92
C THR A 661 -20.67 27.91 21.63
N ASN A 662 -19.75 28.36 22.49
CA ASN A 662 -18.96 29.57 22.28
C ASN A 662 -17.55 29.21 21.82
N LYS A 663 -17.28 29.37 20.52
CA LYS A 663 -16.02 28.98 19.85
C LYS A 663 -14.79 29.72 20.40
N ASP A 664 -14.97 30.94 20.91
CA ASP A 664 -13.90 31.73 21.54
C ASP A 664 -13.58 31.29 22.99
N SER A 665 -14.46 30.50 23.61
CA SER A 665 -14.39 30.16 25.04
C SER A 665 -15.01 28.79 25.31
N THR A 666 -14.49 27.77 24.64
CA THR A 666 -14.88 26.37 24.80
C THR A 666 -14.62 25.87 26.23
N VAL A 667 -15.46 24.95 26.71
CA VAL A 667 -15.36 24.42 28.09
C VAL A 667 -15.23 22.90 28.04
N ALA A 668 -14.18 22.37 28.67
CA ALA A 668 -14.09 20.94 28.96
C ALA A 668 -15.07 20.62 30.10
N ILE A 669 -16.04 19.74 29.83
CA ILE A 669 -17.03 19.28 30.82
C ILE A 669 -16.43 18.13 31.62
N SER A 670 -16.03 17.06 30.93
CA SER A 670 -15.51 15.85 31.57
C SER A 670 -14.66 15.03 30.60
N THR A 671 -14.02 13.99 31.16
CA THR A 671 -13.35 12.94 30.41
C THR A 671 -13.68 11.61 31.05
N ALA A 672 -13.76 10.53 30.27
CA ALA A 672 -13.95 9.19 30.81
C ALA A 672 -13.09 8.15 30.10
N SER A 673 -12.58 7.22 30.90
CA SER A 673 -11.67 6.16 30.45
C SER A 673 -12.12 4.81 31.03
N TYR A 674 -11.57 3.74 30.48
CA TYR A 674 -11.82 2.35 30.86
C TYR A 674 -10.48 1.61 30.95
N PRO A 675 -10.40 0.48 31.66
CA PRO A 675 -9.19 -0.33 31.68
C PRO A 675 -8.90 -0.90 30.28
N ASP A 676 -7.62 -1.12 29.99
CA ASP A 676 -7.18 -1.85 28.80
C ASP A 676 -7.62 -1.21 27.47
N TYR A 677 -7.63 0.13 27.38
CA TYR A 677 -7.81 0.83 26.12
C TYR A 677 -6.62 0.60 25.18
N GLY A 678 -6.86 0.35 23.90
CA GLY A 678 -5.86 0.28 22.83
C GLY A 678 -5.61 1.65 22.22
N TYR A 679 -6.64 2.16 21.56
CA TYR A 679 -6.76 3.43 20.85
C TYR A 679 -8.24 3.83 20.83
N VAL A 680 -8.67 4.67 21.77
CA VAL A 680 -10.06 5.18 21.81
C VAL A 680 -10.39 5.82 20.46
N HIS A 681 -11.21 5.13 19.68
CA HIS A 681 -11.54 5.44 18.29
C HIS A 681 -12.95 6.04 18.21
N GLN A 682 -13.50 6.14 17.02
CA GLN A 682 -14.81 6.67 16.71
C GLN A 682 -15.95 6.13 17.59
N GLY A 683 -16.95 6.99 17.82
CA GLY A 683 -18.17 6.61 18.50
C GLY A 683 -19.34 7.50 18.10
N TRP A 684 -20.55 7.05 18.43
CA TRP A 684 -21.80 7.66 18.00
C TRP A 684 -22.89 7.56 19.07
N PHE A 685 -23.66 8.63 19.21
CA PHE A 685 -24.85 8.71 20.05
C PHE A 685 -25.99 7.85 19.52
N ASP A 686 -26.85 7.37 20.42
CA ASP A 686 -28.21 7.00 20.08
C ASP A 686 -29.08 8.22 19.72
N GLU A 687 -30.24 7.99 19.13
CA GLU A 687 -31.18 9.05 18.73
C GLU A 687 -31.62 9.93 19.91
N GLU A 688 -31.67 9.36 21.12
CA GLU A 688 -32.00 10.08 22.34
C GLU A 688 -30.83 10.85 22.96
N GLN A 689 -29.64 10.79 22.35
CA GLN A 689 -28.38 11.40 22.80
C GLN A 689 -28.07 11.13 24.28
N ARG A 690 -28.38 9.91 24.74
CA ARG A 690 -28.08 9.43 26.08
C ARG A 690 -26.97 8.39 26.05
N TYR A 691 -27.08 7.40 25.17
CA TYR A 691 -26.09 6.35 25.09
C TYR A 691 -25.10 6.68 23.98
N PHE A 692 -23.82 6.43 24.24
CA PHE A 692 -22.74 6.63 23.26
C PHE A 692 -22.01 5.30 23.08
N TYR A 693 -22.03 4.80 21.85
CA TYR A 693 -21.37 3.57 21.44
C TYR A 693 -19.99 3.94 20.90
N GLN A 694 -18.94 3.29 21.39
CA GLN A 694 -17.57 3.67 21.09
C GLN A 694 -16.72 2.43 20.82
N ASN A 695 -15.93 2.50 19.76
CA ASN A 695 -14.96 1.50 19.32
C ASN A 695 -13.54 1.82 19.83
N ASP A 696 -12.66 0.83 19.81
CA ASP A 696 -11.25 0.88 20.24
C ASP A 696 -10.35 0.13 19.25
N GLU A 697 -9.85 0.84 18.25
CA GLU A 697 -9.24 0.28 17.04
C GLU A 697 -7.98 -0.58 17.26
N LEU A 698 -7.32 -0.51 18.42
CA LEU A 698 -6.06 -1.24 18.62
C LEU A 698 -6.07 -2.17 19.82
N ASP A 699 -7.21 -2.44 20.44
CA ASP A 699 -7.23 -3.30 21.62
C ASP A 699 -7.10 -4.80 21.28
N GLU A 700 -7.68 -5.28 20.18
CA GLU A 700 -7.57 -6.67 19.73
C GLU A 700 -6.16 -6.93 19.19
N ALA A 701 -5.66 -6.04 18.31
CA ALA A 701 -4.32 -6.15 17.74
C ALA A 701 -3.19 -6.09 18.79
N GLN A 702 -3.46 -5.47 19.95
CA GLN A 702 -2.52 -5.43 21.08
C GLN A 702 -2.74 -6.57 22.09
N GLY A 703 -3.71 -7.46 21.86
CA GLY A 703 -4.05 -8.56 22.75
C GLY A 703 -4.59 -8.11 24.11
N LYS A 704 -5.27 -6.95 24.15
CA LYS A 704 -5.93 -6.43 25.35
C LYS A 704 -7.30 -7.05 25.56
N VAL A 705 -7.94 -7.43 24.46
CA VAL A 705 -9.17 -8.23 24.41
C VAL A 705 -9.01 -9.32 23.35
N ASP A 706 -9.79 -10.39 23.49
CA ASP A 706 -9.73 -11.54 22.58
C ASP A 706 -10.65 -11.37 21.35
N ASN A 707 -11.68 -10.52 21.45
CA ASN A 707 -12.72 -10.36 20.45
C ASN A 707 -13.05 -8.89 20.22
N THR A 708 -13.64 -8.58 19.05
CA THR A 708 -14.08 -7.24 18.65
C THR A 708 -15.02 -6.62 19.68
N ARG A 709 -14.74 -5.39 20.13
CA ARG A 709 -15.35 -4.81 21.34
C ARG A 709 -15.97 -3.43 21.10
N THR A 710 -17.28 -3.33 21.34
CA THR A 710 -17.96 -2.03 21.42
C THR A 710 -18.29 -1.66 22.86
N LEU A 711 -17.88 -0.46 23.28
CA LEU A 711 -18.16 0.09 24.60
C LEU A 711 -19.46 0.88 24.60
N VAL A 712 -20.25 0.70 25.66
CA VAL A 712 -21.54 1.38 25.83
C VAL A 712 -21.46 2.34 27.01
N TRP A 713 -21.54 3.63 26.72
CA TRP A 713 -21.52 4.70 27.73
C TRP A 713 -22.93 5.23 27.99
N ASP A 714 -23.33 5.38 29.26
CA ASP A 714 -24.48 6.17 29.67
C ASP A 714 -24.03 7.60 29.97
N LEU A 715 -24.37 8.52 29.05
CA LEU A 715 -24.10 9.95 29.09
C LEU A 715 -25.30 10.75 29.61
N LYS A 716 -26.09 10.15 30.50
CA LYS A 716 -27.19 10.84 31.19
C LYS A 716 -26.76 12.06 32.01
N ASP A 717 -25.52 12.06 32.46
CA ASP A 717 -24.86 13.12 33.22
C ASP A 717 -23.51 13.37 32.53
N LEU A 718 -23.44 14.45 31.74
CA LEU A 718 -22.27 14.74 30.90
C LEU A 718 -21.04 15.10 31.73
N ASP A 719 -21.22 15.54 32.98
CA ASP A 719 -20.13 15.74 33.94
C ASP A 719 -19.53 14.42 34.46
N ASN A 720 -20.24 13.31 34.31
CA ASN A 720 -19.83 12.00 34.80
C ASN A 720 -20.28 10.84 33.90
N PRO A 721 -19.71 10.71 32.69
CA PRO A 721 -19.93 9.58 31.80
C PRO A 721 -19.69 8.24 32.49
N LYS A 722 -20.54 7.24 32.25
CA LYS A 722 -20.40 5.91 32.85
C LYS A 722 -20.37 4.82 31.80
N LEU A 723 -19.33 4.00 31.84
CA LEU A 723 -19.33 2.74 31.09
C LEU A 723 -20.34 1.79 31.73
N VAL A 724 -21.40 1.45 31.01
CA VAL A 724 -22.48 0.58 31.50
C VAL A 724 -22.40 -0.84 30.93
N ASN A 725 -21.82 -1.01 29.74
CA ASN A 725 -21.59 -2.33 29.16
C ASN A 725 -20.37 -2.36 28.21
N GLN A 726 -19.90 -3.56 27.90
CA GLN A 726 -18.95 -3.86 26.84
C GLN A 726 -19.54 -5.02 26.03
N HIS A 727 -19.93 -4.75 24.78
CA HIS A 727 -20.43 -5.76 23.86
C HIS A 727 -19.25 -6.41 23.13
N MET A 728 -19.25 -7.74 23.06
CA MET A 728 -18.23 -8.52 22.36
C MET A 728 -18.89 -9.27 21.22
N LEU A 729 -18.39 -9.08 20.00
CA LEU A 729 -18.77 -9.90 18.85
C LEU A 729 -18.02 -11.24 18.87
N PRO A 730 -18.46 -12.25 18.10
CA PRO A 730 -17.76 -13.53 18.03
C PRO A 730 -16.43 -13.50 17.25
N GLU A 731 -16.23 -12.48 16.42
CA GLU A 731 -15.03 -12.32 15.58
C GLU A 731 -13.85 -11.76 16.39
N GLU A 732 -12.64 -11.89 15.85
CA GLU A 732 -11.40 -11.34 16.42
C GLU A 732 -10.88 -10.15 15.59
N SER A 733 -11.70 -9.66 14.65
CA SER A 733 -11.40 -8.50 13.81
C SER A 733 -11.28 -7.22 14.62
N ILE A 734 -10.57 -6.24 14.09
CA ILE A 734 -10.51 -4.90 14.69
C ILE A 734 -11.83 -4.17 14.42
N ASP A 735 -12.47 -3.62 15.45
CA ASP A 735 -13.56 -2.65 15.26
C ASP A 735 -13.06 -1.26 14.82
N HIS A 736 -13.84 -0.57 14.00
CA HIS A 736 -13.41 0.72 13.43
C HIS A 736 -14.51 1.79 13.51
N ASN A 737 -15.34 1.93 12.46
CA ASN A 737 -16.38 2.97 12.39
C ASN A 737 -17.78 2.42 12.61
N LEU A 738 -18.57 3.07 13.48
CA LEU A 738 -19.96 2.76 13.73
C LEU A 738 -20.90 3.95 13.52
N TYR A 739 -22.12 3.66 13.07
CA TYR A 739 -23.16 4.65 12.82
C TYR A 739 -24.50 4.15 13.34
N VAL A 740 -25.25 5.01 14.04
CA VAL A 740 -26.59 4.68 14.53
C VAL A 740 -27.66 5.30 13.63
N LYS A 741 -28.69 4.52 13.29
CA LYS A 741 -29.94 4.97 12.65
C LYS A 741 -31.12 4.33 13.37
N GLY A 742 -31.85 5.11 14.16
CA GLY A 742 -32.99 4.61 14.93
C GLY A 742 -32.58 3.63 16.05
N SER A 743 -32.98 2.37 15.89
CA SER A 743 -32.65 1.27 16.81
C SER A 743 -31.61 0.31 16.23
N THR A 744 -30.92 0.70 15.17
CA THR A 744 -29.90 -0.13 14.51
C THR A 744 -28.55 0.57 14.51
N MET A 745 -27.50 -0.18 14.79
CA MET A 745 -26.10 0.23 14.71
C MET A 745 -25.41 -0.53 13.58
N TYR A 746 -24.76 0.19 12.68
CA TYR A 746 -24.01 -0.33 11.53
C TYR A 746 -22.53 -0.12 11.78
N GLN A 747 -21.73 -1.18 11.79
CA GLN A 747 -20.31 -1.15 12.11
C GLN A 747 -19.48 -1.68 10.95
N SER A 748 -18.41 -0.98 10.62
CA SER A 748 -17.33 -1.47 9.77
C SER A 748 -16.23 -2.01 10.68
N ASN A 749 -15.99 -3.32 10.61
CA ASN A 749 -15.00 -4.02 11.41
C ASN A 749 -13.97 -4.68 10.48
N TYR A 750 -13.17 -3.87 9.79
CA TYR A 750 -12.12 -4.27 8.86
C TYR A 750 -12.39 -5.64 8.20
N LYS A 751 -11.70 -6.70 8.66
CA LYS A 751 -11.73 -8.03 8.04
C LYS A 751 -13.09 -8.72 8.11
N SER A 752 -13.89 -8.49 9.15
CA SER A 752 -15.23 -9.11 9.26
C SER A 752 -16.35 -8.31 8.57
N GLY A 753 -15.99 -7.20 7.92
CA GLY A 753 -16.88 -6.43 7.04
C GLY A 753 -17.91 -5.56 7.79
N LEU A 754 -19.11 -5.48 7.21
CA LEU A 754 -20.25 -4.77 7.79
C LEU A 754 -20.94 -5.67 8.83
N ARG A 755 -21.08 -5.17 10.06
CA ARG A 755 -21.86 -5.80 11.14
C ARG A 755 -23.06 -4.93 11.48
N ILE A 756 -24.23 -5.54 11.67
CA ILE A 756 -25.49 -4.84 11.95
C ILE A 756 -26.05 -5.35 13.27
N LEU A 757 -26.19 -4.43 14.23
CA LEU A 757 -26.64 -4.72 15.59
C LEU A 757 -27.97 -4.03 15.89
N ASP A 758 -28.91 -4.75 16.50
CA ASP A 758 -30.10 -4.19 17.14
C ASP A 758 -29.71 -3.61 18.50
N ILE A 759 -30.05 -2.35 18.71
CA ILE A 759 -29.83 -1.59 19.94
C ILE A 759 -31.16 -1.11 20.54
N SER A 760 -32.26 -1.82 20.29
CA SER A 760 -33.55 -1.57 20.93
C SER A 760 -33.46 -1.67 22.47
N ASP A 761 -32.61 -2.55 22.98
CA ASP A 761 -32.07 -2.45 24.34
C ASP A 761 -30.72 -1.72 24.29
N ARG A 762 -30.74 -0.41 24.61
CA ARG A 762 -29.58 0.47 24.43
C ARG A 762 -28.32 0.01 25.18
N GLU A 763 -28.48 -0.71 26.29
CA GLU A 763 -27.36 -1.21 27.08
C GLU A 763 -26.83 -2.55 26.56
N ASN A 764 -27.62 -3.30 25.78
CA ASN A 764 -27.30 -4.65 25.34
C ASN A 764 -27.48 -4.79 23.82
N PRO A 765 -26.51 -4.30 23.02
CA PRO A 765 -26.51 -4.54 21.58
C PRO A 765 -26.56 -6.03 21.25
N GLU A 766 -27.29 -6.41 20.21
CA GLU A 766 -27.35 -7.78 19.70
C GLU A 766 -27.11 -7.79 18.19
N GLU A 767 -26.14 -8.57 17.72
CA GLU A 767 -25.92 -8.73 16.28
C GLU A 767 -27.08 -9.47 15.60
N VAL A 768 -27.58 -8.90 14.50
CA VAL A 768 -28.73 -9.43 13.76
C VAL A 768 -28.42 -9.77 12.31
N ALA A 769 -27.39 -9.17 11.70
CA ALA A 769 -27.00 -9.37 10.30
C ALA A 769 -25.54 -8.97 10.06
N HIS A 770 -24.91 -9.52 9.02
CA HIS A 770 -23.55 -9.13 8.61
C HIS A 770 -23.31 -9.35 7.11
N PHE A 771 -22.29 -8.67 6.58
CA PHE A 771 -21.75 -8.90 5.24
C PHE A 771 -20.22 -8.73 5.26
N ASP A 772 -19.51 -9.81 5.04
CA ASP A 772 -18.05 -9.85 4.97
C ASP A 772 -17.57 -9.32 3.61
N THR A 773 -16.78 -8.26 3.63
CA THR A 773 -16.21 -7.65 2.41
C THR A 773 -14.84 -8.20 2.04
N GLN A 774 -14.18 -8.99 2.90
CA GLN A 774 -12.80 -9.48 2.75
C GLN A 774 -12.78 -11.03 2.88
N PRO A 775 -13.17 -11.77 1.83
CA PRO A 775 -13.42 -13.21 1.91
C PRO A 775 -12.14 -14.08 1.85
N TYR A 776 -10.96 -13.48 1.95
CA TYR A 776 -9.69 -14.12 1.57
C TYR A 776 -8.85 -14.60 2.75
N ASP A 777 -9.25 -14.30 3.97
CA ASP A 777 -8.52 -14.67 5.19
C ASP A 777 -9.50 -14.92 6.33
N GLU A 778 -9.03 -15.47 7.45
CA GLU A 778 -9.84 -15.58 8.67
C GLU A 778 -10.13 -14.19 9.25
N ASN A 779 -11.29 -14.01 9.89
CA ASN A 779 -11.73 -12.76 10.55
C ASN A 779 -10.96 -12.43 11.85
N GLY A 780 -9.63 -12.51 11.79
CA GLY A 780 -8.71 -12.11 12.85
C GLY A 780 -8.32 -10.64 12.80
N THR A 781 -7.36 -10.26 13.63
CA THR A 781 -6.84 -8.89 13.67
C THR A 781 -6.18 -8.49 12.34
N GLY A 782 -6.47 -7.28 11.85
CA GLY A 782 -5.94 -6.75 10.60
C GLY A 782 -6.74 -5.55 10.11
N PHE A 783 -6.12 -4.73 9.27
CA PHE A 783 -6.71 -3.48 8.75
C PHE A 783 -7.26 -3.64 7.32
N GLN A 784 -7.37 -4.85 6.79
CA GLN A 784 -7.94 -5.11 5.47
C GLN A 784 -9.47 -5.18 5.54
N GLY A 785 -10.17 -4.93 4.43
CA GLY A 785 -11.63 -5.02 4.36
C GLY A 785 -12.34 -3.68 4.61
N SER A 786 -13.46 -3.70 5.31
CA SER A 786 -14.38 -2.57 5.45
C SER A 786 -13.78 -1.42 6.26
N TRP A 787 -13.48 -0.29 5.61
CA TRP A 787 -13.04 0.94 6.30
C TRP A 787 -14.22 1.65 6.97
N SER A 788 -15.31 1.87 6.22
CA SER A 788 -16.46 2.64 6.71
C SER A 788 -17.72 2.31 5.92
N ASN A 789 -18.87 2.73 6.43
CA ASN A 789 -20.18 2.50 5.84
C ASN A 789 -21.07 3.74 5.95
N TYR A 790 -22.07 3.86 5.08
CA TYR A 790 -23.07 4.93 5.13
C TYR A 790 -24.48 4.34 4.99
N PRO A 791 -25.28 4.28 6.09
CA PRO A 791 -26.60 3.66 6.10
C PRO A 791 -27.77 4.66 5.98
N TYR A 792 -27.50 5.94 5.69
CA TYR A 792 -28.50 7.02 5.87
C TYR A 792 -29.35 7.34 4.64
N PHE A 793 -29.17 6.63 3.52
CA PHE A 793 -30.02 6.81 2.34
C PHE A 793 -31.50 6.47 2.61
N ASP A 794 -32.39 7.20 1.92
CA ASP A 794 -33.85 7.03 2.03
C ASP A 794 -34.31 5.77 1.29
N SER A 795 -33.55 5.33 0.27
CA SER A 795 -33.76 4.06 -0.41
C SER A 795 -33.58 2.84 0.51
N GLY A 796 -32.90 3.01 1.64
CA GLY A 796 -32.59 1.95 2.60
C GLY A 796 -31.33 1.14 2.27
N ILE A 797 -30.60 1.52 1.21
CA ILE A 797 -29.31 0.90 0.91
C ILE A 797 -28.23 1.35 1.90
N ILE A 798 -27.22 0.50 2.05
CA ILE A 798 -26.01 0.75 2.83
C ILE A 798 -24.85 0.68 1.85
N VAL A 799 -24.09 1.76 1.71
CA VAL A 799 -22.86 1.73 0.93
C VAL A 799 -21.68 1.48 1.85
N VAL A 800 -20.78 0.59 1.45
CA VAL A 800 -19.61 0.20 2.24
C VAL A 800 -18.36 0.37 1.39
N SER A 801 -17.38 1.07 1.93
CA SER A 801 -16.06 1.21 1.32
C SER A 801 -15.14 0.16 1.92
N SER A 802 -14.63 -0.73 1.07
CA SER A 802 -13.69 -1.78 1.43
C SER A 802 -12.33 -1.49 0.79
N ILE A 803 -11.28 -1.49 1.61
CA ILE A 803 -9.99 -0.87 1.32
C ILE A 803 -9.36 -1.42 0.06
N GLY A 804 -9.33 -2.74 -0.08
CA GLY A 804 -8.74 -3.39 -1.23
C GLY A 804 -9.75 -3.87 -2.28
N GLU A 805 -10.99 -4.06 -1.86
CA GLU A 805 -11.98 -4.75 -2.67
C GLU A 805 -12.76 -3.77 -3.54
N GLY A 806 -13.27 -2.67 -2.97
CA GLY A 806 -14.06 -1.67 -3.70
C GLY A 806 -15.31 -1.20 -2.96
N LEU A 807 -16.24 -0.66 -3.74
CA LEU A 807 -17.52 -0.14 -3.26
C LEU A 807 -18.59 -1.24 -3.30
N PHE A 808 -19.19 -1.53 -2.16
CA PHE A 808 -20.35 -2.40 -2.03
C PHE A 808 -21.62 -1.57 -1.85
N VAL A 809 -22.69 -1.96 -2.55
CA VAL A 809 -24.04 -1.43 -2.35
C VAL A 809 -24.91 -2.58 -1.82
N LEU A 810 -25.31 -2.47 -0.56
CA LEU A 810 -25.96 -3.52 0.21
C LEU A 810 -27.38 -3.11 0.63
N GLU A 811 -28.23 -4.06 0.98
CA GLU A 811 -29.54 -3.83 1.62
C GLU A 811 -29.80 -4.95 2.62
N GLU A 812 -30.38 -4.65 3.79
CA GLU A 812 -30.85 -5.68 4.71
C GLU A 812 -31.93 -6.55 4.04
N SER A 813 -31.80 -7.89 4.15
CA SER A 813 -32.70 -8.81 3.48
C SER A 813 -34.14 -8.63 3.99
N LYS A 814 -35.06 -8.41 3.06
CA LYS A 814 -36.50 -8.41 3.37
C LYS A 814 -36.92 -9.86 3.64
N GLN A 815 -37.14 -10.23 4.91
CA GLN A 815 -37.71 -11.54 5.23
C GLN A 815 -39.03 -11.73 4.47
N GLU A 816 -39.13 -12.78 3.65
CA GLU A 816 -40.42 -13.23 3.14
C GLU A 816 -41.28 -13.67 4.34
N LEU A 817 -42.29 -12.86 4.67
CA LEU A 817 -43.31 -13.15 5.69
C LEU A 817 -44.20 -14.34 5.33
#